data_AF-A0A5N6N4F6-F1
#
_entry.id   AF-A0A5N6N4F6-F1
#
_cell.length_a   1.000
_cell.length_b   1.000
_cell.length_c   1.000
_cell.angle_alpha   90.00
_cell.angle_beta   90.00
_cell.angle_gamma   90.00
#
_symmetry.space_group_name_H-M   'P 1'
#
loop_
_entity.id
_entity.type
_entity.pdbx_description
1 polymer ?
#
loop_
_entity_poly.entity_id
_entity_poly.type
_entity_poly.pdbx_seq_one_letter_code
_entity_poly.pdbx_strand_id
1 'polypeptide(L)'
;MKIPLEQIKLATHDFHDDFKIGRGGYGKVYKADLFHFDVQKLKGDQEYLPHAAKRCFKQNKLDELINPRLKLEFEKRSFIFDGKTLPDSISIFAAIAYKCVQGNRDDRPTMSNIVEELEKALRSQVQGVEALRIPLETIRFATQDFSEILEQEGYVMVYKGVISHSKGHKAVIVKRQDHKVGSYESDFYKDIASLYSFSQKNVIPPILGFCEDASERIVVFEHMVNGSLKEHVKNSSLTWKQRLKICIDAARGLAYIHSGSDSQYSIHGDIKSNSFLIDDDWNADEWEWKQKLPEDYNKIISMSKFPSASINRSKDLYSLFSSGILLQNEKLWFSIGMNGVRNEMVSAKLFSFKNVKWRSIRKSRFSKVAKISDNLNLNIKIQIKPQLLTLDMMYGAYLVFKFCNPRKVSSQPLYVNLKYKMAGETLNAYFAKWRDGGEWLMVELFRFWNNNETIYCDILLESFSHYYCGNWGIFVEGLEFNAIHSLEECKDNNRLNVGKNVPRILKPDLYIECLEIIKRSENNIQNAPKEELSVLLYNGILIDKGEKIFSLSKVNGKKCHMLRAKAVICNSSNVKCYNIKPQAQSRFEDVVEILLYHEFRIKCDIETQLLSSDTSYACFLVFKLSEKCHGLKCPVKARDLLPAYAKQRTKIISFRTPSEVNLNKIKWIPEQREDGWMEVIIWETISDRNNIPMDLKLITFQGTMSGLIISGIEFRPM
;
A
#
# COMPACT_ATOMS: atom_id res chain seq x y z
N MET A 1 35.31 53.07 -12.04
CA MET A 1 36.33 52.92 -13.11
C MET A 1 37.46 53.90 -12.78
N LYS A 2 38.72 53.45 -12.62
CA LYS A 2 39.87 54.33 -12.37
C LYS A 2 40.78 54.28 -13.60
N ILE A 3 41.00 55.43 -14.25
CA ILE A 3 41.88 55.54 -15.42
C ILE A 3 43.15 56.27 -14.99
N PRO A 4 44.36 55.74 -15.28
CA PRO A 4 45.61 56.40 -14.90
C PRO A 4 45.76 57.77 -15.57
N LEU A 5 46.22 58.79 -14.82
CA LEU A 5 46.40 60.16 -15.32
C LEU A 5 47.31 60.22 -16.55
N GLU A 6 48.32 59.37 -16.64
CA GLU A 6 49.23 59.29 -17.79
C GLU A 6 48.50 58.90 -19.09
N GLN A 7 47.51 58.01 -19.03
CA GLN A 7 46.71 57.67 -20.21
C GLN A 7 45.76 58.81 -20.61
N ILE A 8 45.25 59.55 -19.63
CA ILE A 8 44.41 60.73 -19.89
C ILE A 8 45.24 61.84 -20.53
N LYS A 9 46.46 62.08 -20.03
CA LYS A 9 47.40 63.03 -20.63
C LYS A 9 47.74 62.63 -22.06
N LEU A 10 48.09 61.37 -22.30
CA LEU A 10 48.41 60.91 -23.65
C LEU A 10 47.23 61.12 -24.61
N ALA A 11 46.01 60.76 -24.18
CA ALA A 11 44.81 60.85 -25.00
C ALA A 11 44.30 62.29 -25.22
N THR A 12 44.70 63.24 -24.37
CA THR A 12 44.36 64.67 -24.50
C THR A 12 45.52 65.52 -25.01
N HIS A 13 46.64 64.91 -25.40
CA HIS A 13 47.89 65.61 -25.73
C HIS A 13 48.34 66.57 -24.63
N ASP A 14 48.41 66.06 -23.40
CA ASP A 14 48.69 66.79 -22.16
C ASP A 14 47.77 68.00 -21.93
N PHE A 15 46.46 67.78 -22.14
CA PHE A 15 45.41 68.81 -21.99
C PHE A 15 45.58 70.02 -22.92
N HIS A 16 45.99 69.78 -24.16
CA HIS A 16 46.10 70.83 -25.19
C HIS A 16 44.74 71.49 -25.45
N ASP A 17 44.71 72.83 -25.62
CA ASP A 17 43.45 73.58 -25.73
C ASP A 17 42.65 73.22 -27.00
N ASP A 18 43.27 72.66 -28.04
CA ASP A 18 42.57 72.15 -29.23
C ASP A 18 41.62 70.97 -28.92
N PHE A 19 41.88 70.25 -27.83
CA PHE A 19 41.02 69.17 -27.35
C PHE A 19 40.01 69.67 -26.32
N LYS A 20 40.02 70.94 -25.96
CA LYS A 20 39.09 71.50 -24.96
C LYS A 20 37.73 71.74 -25.59
N ILE A 21 36.72 71.07 -25.06
CA ILE A 21 35.33 71.17 -25.53
C ILE A 21 34.45 72.08 -24.67
N GLY A 22 34.95 72.54 -23.52
CA GLY A 22 34.20 73.46 -22.66
C GLY A 22 34.79 73.63 -21.26
N ARG A 23 33.97 74.14 -20.33
CA ARG A 23 34.31 74.26 -18.90
C ARG A 23 33.07 73.95 -18.06
N GLY A 24 33.20 73.05 -17.08
CA GLY A 24 32.14 72.67 -16.15
C GLY A 24 32.51 72.98 -14.69
N GLY A 25 31.65 72.57 -13.75
CA GLY A 25 31.79 72.87 -12.31
C GLY A 25 33.09 72.37 -11.64
N TYR A 26 33.86 71.52 -12.32
CA TYR A 26 35.13 70.96 -11.83
C TYR A 26 36.34 71.30 -12.73
N GLY A 27 36.22 72.23 -13.69
CA GLY A 27 37.33 72.71 -14.51
C GLY A 27 37.13 72.62 -16.02
N LYS A 28 38.22 72.74 -16.78
CA LYS A 28 38.24 72.62 -18.26
C LYS A 28 37.92 71.17 -18.65
N VAL A 29 37.05 70.98 -19.65
CA VAL A 29 36.65 69.67 -20.15
C VAL A 29 37.34 69.42 -21.49
N TYR A 30 37.98 68.26 -21.62
CA TYR A 30 38.76 67.87 -22.79
C TYR A 30 38.18 66.62 -23.44
N LYS A 31 38.24 66.56 -24.77
CA LYS A 31 37.96 65.38 -25.58
C LYS A 31 39.22 64.50 -25.59
N ALA A 32 39.06 63.21 -25.28
CA ALA A 32 40.14 62.25 -25.22
C ALA A 32 39.67 60.91 -25.83
N ASP A 33 40.46 60.32 -26.70
CA ASP A 33 40.19 58.98 -27.25
C ASP A 33 41.00 57.94 -26.47
N LEU A 34 40.32 57.21 -25.58
CA LEU A 34 40.92 56.18 -24.72
C LEU A 34 40.62 54.77 -25.27
N PHE A 35 41.66 54.02 -25.62
CA PHE A 35 41.52 52.68 -26.21
C PHE A 35 41.42 51.57 -25.14
N HIS A 36 40.21 51.18 -24.72
CA HIS A 36 39.89 49.74 -24.50
C HIS A 36 38.38 49.48 -24.30
N PHE A 37 37.68 49.17 -25.40
CA PHE A 37 36.58 48.22 -25.41
C PHE A 37 36.57 47.57 -26.79
N ASP A 38 36.72 46.25 -26.84
CA ASP A 38 36.96 45.53 -28.08
C ASP A 38 35.65 45.35 -28.87
N VAL A 39 35.38 46.33 -29.74
CA VAL A 39 34.23 46.40 -30.65
C VAL A 39 34.54 45.68 -31.99
N GLN A 40 35.66 44.95 -32.10
CA GLN A 40 36.08 44.34 -33.37
C GLN A 40 35.33 43.06 -33.77
N LYS A 41 34.24 42.68 -33.09
CA LYS A 41 33.33 41.60 -33.53
C LYS A 41 32.04 42.07 -34.23
N LEU A 42 31.87 43.37 -34.50
CA LEU A 42 30.71 43.90 -35.22
C LEU A 42 31.10 44.72 -36.47
N LYS A 43 31.97 44.15 -37.31
CA LYS A 43 32.04 44.57 -38.72
C LYS A 43 31.12 43.68 -39.55
N GLY A 44 29.86 44.08 -39.59
CA GLY A 44 28.78 43.55 -40.41
C GLY A 44 27.53 44.35 -40.08
N ASP A 45 27.27 45.40 -40.86
CA ASP A 45 26.10 46.28 -40.83
C ASP A 45 25.92 47.14 -39.56
N GLN A 46 26.27 48.43 -39.65
CA GLN A 46 25.80 49.46 -38.71
C GLN A 46 24.29 49.67 -38.90
N GLU A 47 23.49 48.76 -38.37
CA GLU A 47 22.05 48.95 -38.23
C GLU A 47 21.81 49.81 -36.98
N TYR A 48 21.23 51.01 -37.14
CA TYR A 48 20.80 51.84 -36.02
C TYR A 48 19.89 51.04 -35.07
N LEU A 49 20.07 51.16 -33.76
CA LEU A 49 19.34 50.38 -32.74
C LEU A 49 17.82 50.27 -32.98
N PRO A 50 17.10 51.33 -33.40
CA PRO A 50 15.67 51.24 -33.73
C PRO A 50 15.35 50.35 -34.95
N HIS A 51 16.25 50.28 -35.93
CA HIS A 51 16.11 49.40 -37.10
C HIS A 51 16.36 47.94 -36.72
N ALA A 52 17.41 47.69 -35.94
CA ALA A 52 17.71 46.35 -35.40
C ALA A 52 16.57 45.84 -34.51
N ALA A 53 16.03 46.70 -33.63
CA ALA A 53 14.86 46.39 -32.80
C ALA A 53 13.62 46.02 -33.63
N LYS A 54 13.31 46.77 -34.70
CA LYS A 54 12.21 46.46 -35.62
C LYS A 54 12.41 45.13 -36.35
N ARG A 55 13.62 44.88 -36.84
CA ARG A 55 13.96 43.67 -37.58
C ARG A 55 13.85 42.44 -36.69
N CYS A 56 14.49 42.46 -35.52
CA CYS A 56 14.43 41.36 -34.56
C CYS A 56 13.01 41.10 -34.05
N PHE A 57 12.20 42.14 -33.81
CA PHE A 57 10.79 41.96 -33.43
C PHE A 57 9.98 41.27 -34.54
N LYS A 58 10.11 41.73 -35.80
CA LYS A 58 9.40 41.13 -36.95
C LYS A 58 9.85 39.70 -37.27
N GLN A 59 11.12 39.38 -37.02
CA GLN A 59 11.71 38.07 -37.29
C GLN A 59 11.60 37.11 -36.10
N ASN A 60 10.97 37.52 -34.99
CA ASN A 60 10.89 36.78 -33.73
C ASN A 60 12.26 36.36 -33.18
N LYS A 61 13.23 37.28 -33.25
CA LYS A 61 14.64 37.12 -32.84
C LYS A 61 15.03 38.09 -31.72
N LEU A 62 14.11 38.33 -30.78
CA LEU A 62 14.33 39.27 -29.67
C LEU A 62 15.50 38.83 -28.77
N ASP A 63 15.74 37.53 -28.68
CA ASP A 63 16.81 36.90 -27.92
C ASP A 63 18.21 37.37 -28.34
N GLU A 64 18.35 37.80 -29.61
CA GLU A 64 19.60 38.32 -30.17
C GLU A 64 19.90 39.75 -29.70
N LEU A 65 18.91 40.50 -29.19
CA LEU A 65 19.05 41.88 -28.68
C LEU A 65 19.22 41.98 -27.16
N ILE A 66 18.82 40.95 -26.42
CA ILE A 66 18.84 40.97 -24.95
C ILE A 66 20.29 40.83 -24.48
N ASN A 67 20.73 41.73 -23.61
CA ASN A 67 22.05 41.66 -23.00
C ASN A 67 22.23 40.28 -22.32
N PRO A 68 23.34 39.56 -22.56
CA PRO A 68 23.58 38.23 -22.00
C PRO A 68 23.47 38.16 -20.46
N ARG A 69 23.82 39.23 -19.74
CA ARG A 69 23.67 39.29 -18.28
C ARG A 69 22.20 39.38 -17.85
N LEU A 70 21.39 40.16 -18.56
CA LEU A 70 19.95 40.26 -18.31
C LEU A 70 19.25 38.95 -18.67
N LYS A 71 19.69 38.28 -19.75
CA LYS A 71 19.21 36.95 -20.14
C LYS A 71 19.40 35.92 -19.02
N LEU A 72 20.58 35.91 -18.39
CA LEU A 72 20.87 35.10 -17.20
C LEU A 72 19.99 35.44 -15.98
N GLU A 73 19.62 36.71 -15.80
CA GLU A 73 18.71 37.14 -14.73
C GLU A 73 17.27 36.62 -14.96
N PHE A 74 16.80 36.66 -16.21
CA PHE A 74 15.49 36.15 -16.59
C PHE A 74 15.40 34.62 -16.49
N GLU A 75 16.46 33.90 -16.86
CA GLU A 75 16.55 32.44 -16.76
C GLU A 75 16.57 31.95 -15.30
N LYS A 76 17.14 32.71 -14.36
CA LYS A 76 17.21 32.37 -12.92
C LYS A 76 15.88 32.53 -12.17
N ARG A 77 14.94 33.32 -12.69
CA ARG A 77 13.66 33.65 -12.02
C ARG A 77 12.44 32.93 -12.59
N SER A 78 12.57 32.20 -13.70
CA SER A 78 11.48 31.44 -14.32
C SER A 78 11.63 29.94 -14.04
N PHE A 79 10.88 29.41 -13.08
CA PHE A 79 10.90 27.99 -12.73
C PHE A 79 10.20 27.06 -13.74
N ILE A 80 9.68 27.57 -14.86
CA ILE A 80 9.10 26.76 -15.94
C ILE A 80 9.28 27.52 -17.27
N PHE A 81 10.13 27.03 -18.19
CA PHE A 81 9.81 27.13 -19.62
C PHE A 81 10.59 26.17 -20.53
N ASP A 82 9.83 25.45 -21.35
CA ASP A 82 10.28 24.50 -22.36
C ASP A 82 10.77 25.25 -23.63
N GLY A 83 11.86 26.00 -23.51
CA GLY A 83 12.72 26.45 -24.60
C GLY A 83 12.12 27.16 -25.83
N LYS A 84 10.84 27.60 -25.83
CA LYS A 84 10.18 28.13 -27.04
C LYS A 84 9.32 29.39 -26.90
N THR A 85 9.24 30.04 -25.74
CA THR A 85 8.52 31.33 -25.62
C THR A 85 9.15 32.27 -24.60
N LEU A 86 9.27 33.56 -24.94
CA LEU A 86 9.80 34.62 -24.09
C LEU A 86 8.86 34.92 -22.90
N PRO A 87 9.36 35.33 -21.71
CA PRO A 87 8.51 35.75 -20.59
C PRO A 87 7.51 36.85 -20.99
N ASP A 88 6.29 36.80 -20.43
CA ASP A 88 5.20 37.77 -20.69
C ASP A 88 5.69 39.23 -20.57
N SER A 89 6.54 39.53 -19.58
CA SER A 89 7.11 40.88 -19.38
C SER A 89 7.98 41.38 -20.53
N ILE A 90 8.81 40.50 -21.11
CA ILE A 90 9.71 40.86 -22.21
C ILE A 90 8.90 40.99 -23.50
N SER A 91 7.90 40.13 -23.70
CA SER A 91 6.99 40.20 -24.84
C SER A 91 6.17 41.49 -24.85
N ILE A 92 5.60 41.88 -23.70
CA ILE A 92 4.86 43.14 -23.53
C ILE A 92 5.79 44.35 -23.74
N PHE A 93 6.98 44.34 -23.11
CA PHE A 93 7.98 45.40 -23.27
C PHE A 93 8.43 45.55 -24.75
N ALA A 94 8.75 44.44 -25.41
CA ALA A 94 9.19 44.45 -26.79
C ALA A 94 8.08 44.94 -27.74
N ALA A 95 6.82 44.57 -27.47
CA ALA A 95 5.68 45.02 -28.26
C ALA A 95 5.46 46.54 -28.14
N ILE A 96 5.53 47.11 -26.92
CA ILE A 96 5.39 48.55 -26.75
C ILE A 96 6.60 49.32 -27.31
N ALA A 97 7.83 48.81 -27.13
CA ALA A 97 9.03 49.38 -27.71
C ALA A 97 9.00 49.38 -29.24
N TYR A 98 8.48 48.31 -29.86
CA TYR A 98 8.27 48.23 -31.31
C TYR A 98 7.28 49.28 -31.82
N LYS A 99 6.21 49.57 -31.08
CA LYS A 99 5.27 50.66 -31.42
C LYS A 99 5.92 52.04 -31.29
N CYS A 100 6.77 52.26 -30.28
CA CYS A 100 7.47 53.54 -30.08
C CYS A 100 8.40 53.91 -31.25
N VAL A 101 8.98 52.92 -31.93
CA VAL A 101 9.93 53.17 -33.03
C VAL A 101 9.26 53.29 -34.41
N GLN A 102 7.93 53.20 -34.54
CA GLN A 102 7.24 53.26 -35.84
C GLN A 102 7.54 54.55 -36.61
N GLY A 103 7.60 54.44 -37.94
CA GLY A 103 7.95 55.55 -38.82
C GLY A 103 6.91 56.67 -38.76
N ASN A 104 5.63 56.30 -38.86
CA ASN A 104 4.52 57.24 -38.79
C ASN A 104 4.26 57.68 -37.35
N ARG A 105 3.78 58.91 -37.20
CA ARG A 105 3.44 59.48 -35.89
C ARG A 105 2.21 58.81 -35.27
N ASP A 106 1.22 58.45 -36.08
CA ASP A 106 -0.06 57.91 -35.62
C ASP A 106 0.05 56.45 -35.14
N ASP A 107 1.10 55.74 -35.55
CA ASP A 107 1.40 54.37 -35.11
C ASP A 107 2.17 54.34 -33.77
N ARG A 108 2.59 55.50 -33.25
CA ARG A 108 3.31 55.60 -31.98
C ARG A 108 2.34 55.78 -30.81
N PRO A 109 2.53 55.07 -29.70
CA PRO A 109 1.65 55.14 -28.55
C PRO A 109 1.81 56.48 -27.81
N THR A 110 0.77 56.88 -27.07
CA THR A 110 0.88 57.99 -26.13
C THR A 110 1.73 57.59 -24.91
N MET A 111 2.29 58.57 -24.19
CA MET A 111 3.02 58.29 -22.94
C MET A 111 2.14 57.61 -21.88
N SER A 112 0.83 57.90 -21.85
CA SER A 112 -0.11 57.22 -20.96
C SER A 112 -0.18 55.71 -21.26
N ASN A 113 -0.31 55.33 -22.54
CA ASN A 113 -0.30 53.93 -22.93
C ASN A 113 1.07 53.27 -22.72
N ILE A 114 2.17 54.00 -22.88
CA ILE A 114 3.52 53.48 -22.58
C ILE A 114 3.62 53.13 -21.10
N VAL A 115 3.20 54.03 -20.20
CA VAL A 115 3.20 53.78 -18.75
C VAL A 115 2.32 52.58 -18.41
N GLU A 116 1.10 52.52 -18.93
CA GLU A 116 0.16 51.41 -18.69
C GLU A 116 0.76 50.05 -19.11
N GLU A 117 1.39 49.97 -20.28
CA GLU A 117 2.00 48.74 -20.79
C GLU A 117 3.30 48.38 -20.05
N LEU A 118 4.09 49.37 -19.61
CA LEU A 118 5.26 49.13 -18.77
C LEU A 118 4.87 48.65 -17.37
N GLU A 119 3.79 49.16 -16.80
CA GLU A 119 3.23 48.62 -15.56
C GLU A 119 2.70 47.19 -15.75
N LYS A 120 2.06 46.88 -16.88
CA LYS A 120 1.67 45.49 -17.22
C LYS A 120 2.90 44.58 -17.33
N ALA A 121 3.96 45.04 -18.00
CA ALA A 121 5.22 44.31 -18.08
C ALA A 121 5.85 44.10 -16.69
N LEU A 122 5.84 45.11 -15.83
CA LEU A 122 6.34 45.02 -14.45
C LEU A 122 5.49 44.04 -13.60
N ARG A 123 4.17 44.11 -13.69
CA ARG A 123 3.24 43.18 -13.02
C ARG A 123 3.48 41.73 -13.45
N SER A 124 3.78 41.49 -14.72
CA SER A 124 4.09 40.15 -15.24
C SER A 124 5.47 39.61 -14.79
N GLN A 125 6.32 40.40 -14.15
CA GLN A 125 7.52 39.88 -13.47
C GLN A 125 7.21 39.25 -12.10
N VAL A 126 6.00 39.45 -11.57
CA VAL A 126 5.55 39.00 -10.23
C VAL A 126 4.55 37.82 -10.31
N GLN A 127 4.42 37.20 -11.50
CA GLN A 127 3.38 36.24 -11.89
C GLN A 127 3.32 34.89 -11.14
N GLY A 128 4.01 34.73 -10.00
CA GLY A 128 3.86 33.57 -9.12
C GLY A 128 2.69 33.67 -8.13
N VAL A 129 2.28 34.89 -7.74
CA VAL A 129 1.30 35.09 -6.65
C VAL A 129 -0.02 35.73 -7.07
N GLU A 130 -0.15 36.36 -8.24
CA GLU A 130 -1.40 37.04 -8.65
C GLU A 130 -2.60 36.09 -8.75
N ALA A 131 -2.36 34.80 -9.06
CA ALA A 131 -3.38 33.75 -9.05
C ALA A 131 -3.97 33.47 -7.64
N LEU A 132 -3.34 34.01 -6.58
CA LEU A 132 -3.77 33.89 -5.19
C LEU A 132 -4.60 35.10 -4.72
N ARG A 133 -4.92 36.05 -5.60
CA ARG A 133 -5.74 37.22 -5.24
C ARG A 133 -7.19 36.77 -4.99
N ILE A 134 -7.72 37.16 -3.83
CA ILE A 134 -9.10 36.88 -3.42
C ILE A 134 -9.86 38.21 -3.34
N PRO A 135 -11.02 38.37 -4.00
CA PRO A 135 -11.81 39.59 -3.90
C PRO A 135 -12.23 39.88 -2.46
N LEU A 136 -12.17 41.14 -2.03
CA LEU A 136 -12.56 41.54 -0.67
C LEU A 136 -13.94 41.02 -0.25
N GLU A 137 -14.93 41.06 -1.15
CA GLU A 137 -16.29 40.60 -0.88
C GLU A 137 -16.34 39.09 -0.54
N THR A 138 -15.46 38.29 -1.13
CA THR A 138 -15.36 36.85 -0.82
C THR A 138 -14.81 36.64 0.59
N ILE A 139 -13.87 37.48 1.02
CA ILE A 139 -13.33 37.44 2.38
C ILE A 139 -14.39 37.91 3.39
N ARG A 140 -15.10 39.00 3.10
CA ARG A 140 -16.20 39.50 3.95
C ARG A 140 -17.29 38.43 4.13
N PHE A 141 -17.71 37.77 3.05
CA PHE A 141 -18.66 36.68 3.15
C PHE A 141 -18.13 35.52 4.01
N ALA A 142 -16.87 35.12 3.79
CA ALA A 142 -16.23 34.03 4.51
C ALA A 142 -16.07 34.30 6.02
N THR A 143 -15.90 35.56 6.42
CA THR A 143 -15.72 35.99 7.81
C THR A 143 -16.97 36.58 8.45
N GLN A 144 -18.13 36.51 7.77
CA GLN A 144 -19.39 37.15 8.21
C GLN A 144 -19.21 38.64 8.54
N ASP A 145 -18.59 39.35 7.60
CA ASP A 145 -18.22 40.76 7.69
C ASP A 145 -17.28 41.08 8.86
N PHE A 146 -16.28 40.21 9.08
CA PHE A 146 -15.27 40.36 10.13
C PHE A 146 -15.86 40.40 11.55
N SER A 147 -16.89 39.58 11.81
CA SER A 147 -17.66 39.61 13.06
C SER A 147 -16.91 39.03 14.28
N GLU A 148 -16.07 38.00 14.07
CA GLU A 148 -15.35 37.29 15.14
C GLU A 148 -13.84 37.55 15.09
N ILE A 149 -13.36 38.39 16.01
CA ILE A 149 -11.92 38.62 16.21
C ILE A 149 -11.36 37.51 17.11
N LEU A 150 -10.43 36.74 16.57
CA LEU A 150 -9.69 35.72 17.33
C LEU A 150 -8.55 36.34 18.13
N GLU A 151 -7.79 37.23 17.48
CA GLU A 151 -6.63 37.89 18.08
C GLU A 151 -6.46 39.30 17.52
N GLN A 152 -5.95 40.20 18.36
CA GLN A 152 -5.53 41.54 17.98
C GLN A 152 -4.09 41.76 18.43
N GLU A 153 -3.20 42.02 17.48
CA GLU A 153 -1.78 42.29 17.74
C GLU A 153 -1.37 43.58 17.02
N GLY A 154 -1.17 44.66 17.79
CA GLY A 154 -0.84 45.97 17.23
C GLY A 154 -1.92 46.46 16.26
N TYR A 155 -1.54 46.66 15.00
CA TYR A 155 -2.41 47.08 13.90
C TYR A 155 -2.93 45.91 13.06
N VAL A 156 -2.80 44.66 13.51
CA VAL A 156 -3.26 43.48 12.79
C VAL A 156 -4.38 42.80 13.57
N MET A 157 -5.49 42.55 12.88
CA MET A 157 -6.66 41.83 13.37
C MET A 157 -6.73 40.46 12.72
N VAL A 158 -6.97 39.42 13.51
CA VAL A 158 -7.04 38.03 13.06
C VAL A 158 -8.47 37.51 13.21
N TYR A 159 -9.04 36.99 12.11
CA TYR A 159 -10.41 36.48 12.06
C TYR A 159 -10.42 35.01 11.61
N LYS A 160 -11.47 34.30 12.01
CA LYS A 160 -11.80 32.99 11.45
C LYS A 160 -12.76 33.17 10.27
N GLY A 161 -12.67 32.28 9.30
CA GLY A 161 -13.67 32.21 8.23
C GLY A 161 -13.76 30.85 7.57
N VAL A 162 -14.71 30.72 6.64
CA VAL A 162 -14.85 29.53 5.79
C VAL A 162 -15.00 29.98 4.34
N ILE A 163 -14.05 29.60 3.50
CA ILE A 163 -14.10 29.87 2.04
C ILE A 163 -14.70 28.66 1.32
N SER A 164 -15.78 28.92 0.58
CA SER A 164 -16.47 27.93 -0.26
C SER A 164 -15.91 27.98 -1.68
N HIS A 165 -15.53 26.81 -2.22
CA HIS A 165 -15.04 26.66 -3.60
C HIS A 165 -15.56 25.36 -4.22
N SER A 166 -15.33 25.16 -5.52
CA SER A 166 -15.87 24.00 -6.29
C SER A 166 -15.45 22.61 -5.78
N LYS A 167 -14.43 22.53 -4.89
CA LYS A 167 -13.94 21.29 -4.28
C LYS A 167 -14.36 21.10 -2.81
N GLY A 168 -15.15 22.02 -2.23
CA GLY A 168 -15.64 21.92 -0.85
C GLY A 168 -15.54 23.22 -0.06
N HIS A 169 -15.65 23.11 1.27
CA HIS A 169 -15.54 24.24 2.20
C HIS A 169 -14.19 24.13 2.92
N LYS A 170 -13.44 25.23 3.04
CA LYS A 170 -12.13 25.25 3.71
C LYS A 170 -12.13 26.29 4.82
N ALA A 171 -11.75 25.87 6.03
CA ALA A 171 -11.56 26.78 7.16
C ALA A 171 -10.29 27.61 6.97
N VAL A 172 -10.37 28.90 7.26
CA VAL A 172 -9.29 29.86 7.02
C VAL A 172 -9.06 30.77 8.22
N ILE A 173 -7.84 31.30 8.30
CA ILE A 173 -7.43 32.39 9.18
C ILE A 173 -7.16 33.62 8.30
N VAL A 174 -7.77 34.75 8.65
CA VAL A 174 -7.69 35.99 7.90
C VAL A 174 -6.97 37.03 8.75
N LYS A 175 -5.79 37.48 8.30
CA LYS A 175 -5.04 38.56 8.95
C LYS A 175 -5.27 39.86 8.18
N ARG A 176 -5.87 40.86 8.81
CA ARG A 176 -6.21 42.16 8.24
C ARG A 176 -5.42 43.27 8.92
N GLN A 177 -4.79 44.15 8.16
CA GLN A 177 -4.03 45.28 8.68
C GLN A 177 -4.90 46.56 8.73
N ASP A 178 -4.87 47.30 9.84
CA ASP A 178 -5.62 48.54 10.04
C ASP A 178 -4.97 49.73 9.31
N HIS A 179 -5.81 50.60 8.73
CA HIS A 179 -5.45 51.67 7.81
C HIS A 179 -4.97 52.97 8.50
N LYS A 180 -5.02 53.07 9.84
CA LYS A 180 -4.86 54.35 10.56
C LYS A 180 -3.45 54.93 10.72
N VAL A 181 -2.40 54.34 10.14
CA VAL A 181 -1.05 54.92 10.22
C VAL A 181 -0.39 54.99 8.83
N GLY A 182 -0.11 56.22 8.40
CA GLY A 182 0.84 56.47 7.32
C GLY A 182 2.24 56.09 7.80
N SER A 183 2.84 55.06 7.21
CA SER A 183 4.25 54.76 7.42
C SER A 183 4.81 53.92 6.27
N TYR A 184 5.67 54.57 5.49
CA TYR A 184 6.70 54.03 4.60
C TYR A 184 6.25 53.15 3.41
N GLU A 185 7.00 53.31 2.31
CA GLU A 185 7.02 52.44 1.13
C GLU A 185 7.28 50.98 1.54
N SER A 186 6.23 50.29 2.00
CA SER A 186 6.21 48.84 2.22
C SER A 186 5.61 48.20 0.97
N ASP A 187 6.45 47.46 0.26
CA ASP A 187 6.06 46.65 -0.89
C ASP A 187 5.28 45.42 -0.41
N PHE A 188 3.99 45.58 -0.10
CA PHE A 188 3.09 44.50 0.32
C PHE A 188 3.21 43.26 -0.58
N TYR A 189 3.37 43.43 -1.90
CA TYR A 189 3.63 42.32 -2.83
C TYR A 189 4.96 41.60 -2.60
N LYS A 190 6.04 42.29 -2.19
CA LYS A 190 7.31 41.63 -1.83
C LYS A 190 7.14 40.81 -0.56
N ASP A 191 6.34 41.28 0.39
CA ASP A 191 6.01 40.54 1.61
C ASP A 191 5.18 39.29 1.26
N ILE A 192 4.16 39.41 0.41
CA ILE A 192 3.37 38.26 -0.09
C ILE A 192 4.24 37.26 -0.85
N ALA A 193 5.15 37.70 -1.73
CA ALA A 193 6.05 36.82 -2.45
C ALA A 193 6.99 36.06 -1.51
N SER A 194 7.48 36.73 -0.46
CA SER A 194 8.32 36.13 0.58
C SER A 194 7.54 35.12 1.40
N LEU A 195 6.35 35.49 1.86
CA LEU A 195 5.43 34.61 2.60
C LEU A 195 5.04 33.38 1.77
N TYR A 196 4.75 33.56 0.47
CA TYR A 196 4.46 32.45 -0.44
C TYR A 196 5.64 31.49 -0.59
N SER A 197 6.85 32.02 -0.75
CA SER A 197 8.09 31.23 -0.76
C SER A 197 8.27 30.43 0.54
N PHE A 198 8.07 31.06 1.70
CA PHE A 198 8.14 30.39 3.01
C PHE A 198 7.09 29.30 3.16
N SER A 199 5.87 29.53 2.67
CA SER A 199 4.77 28.58 2.70
C SER A 199 5.04 27.34 1.83
N GLN A 200 5.61 27.50 0.62
CA GLN A 200 6.01 26.38 -0.24
C GLN A 200 7.10 25.49 0.39
N LYS A 201 7.91 26.06 1.30
CA LYS A 201 8.94 25.35 2.06
C LYS A 201 8.45 24.83 3.41
N ASN A 202 7.15 24.98 3.71
CA ASN A 202 6.52 24.62 4.98
C ASN A 202 7.10 25.34 6.22
N VAL A 203 7.68 26.53 6.03
CA VAL A 203 8.18 27.36 7.14
C VAL A 203 7.04 28.08 7.86
N ILE A 204 5.97 28.40 7.12
CA ILE A 204 4.74 29.00 7.63
C ILE A 204 3.51 28.26 7.08
N PRO A 205 2.32 28.45 7.67
CA PRO A 205 1.09 27.83 7.17
C PRO A 205 0.82 28.11 5.69
N PRO A 206 0.12 27.20 4.98
CA PRO A 206 -0.28 27.40 3.60
C PRO A 206 -1.00 28.73 3.40
N ILE A 207 -0.45 29.58 2.52
CA ILE A 207 -1.15 30.79 2.07
C ILE A 207 -2.14 30.36 1.01
N LEU A 208 -3.41 30.70 1.25
CA LEU A 208 -4.51 30.41 0.33
C LEU A 208 -4.80 31.62 -0.56
N GLY A 209 -4.51 32.83 -0.07
CA GLY A 209 -4.62 34.03 -0.88
C GLY A 209 -4.35 35.33 -0.14
N PHE A 210 -4.49 36.43 -0.85
CA PHE A 210 -4.38 37.78 -0.31
C PHE A 210 -5.38 38.72 -0.98
N CYS A 211 -5.65 39.86 -0.35
CA CYS A 211 -6.47 40.93 -0.90
C CYS A 211 -5.77 42.27 -0.69
N GLU A 212 -5.75 43.07 -1.77
CA GLU A 212 -5.37 44.48 -1.77
C GLU A 212 -6.40 45.28 -2.57
N ASP A 213 -7.56 45.54 -1.97
CA ASP A 213 -8.67 46.27 -2.58
C ASP A 213 -9.10 47.40 -1.63
N ALA A 214 -9.46 48.57 -2.16
CA ALA A 214 -10.06 49.69 -1.40
C ALA A 214 -9.31 50.08 -0.10
N SER A 215 -7.97 50.03 -0.13
CA SER A 215 -7.07 50.29 1.01
C SER A 215 -7.05 49.21 2.11
N GLU A 216 -7.68 48.06 1.88
CA GLU A 216 -7.58 46.87 2.73
C GLU A 216 -6.35 46.05 2.36
N ARG A 217 -5.54 45.66 3.34
CA ARG A 217 -4.44 44.70 3.16
C ARG A 217 -4.72 43.47 4.00
N ILE A 218 -4.98 42.35 3.32
CA ILE A 218 -5.43 41.12 3.96
C ILE A 218 -4.65 39.92 3.43
N VAL A 219 -4.25 39.02 4.33
CA VAL A 219 -3.62 37.73 3.99
C VAL A 219 -4.45 36.58 4.56
N VAL A 220 -4.69 35.56 3.75
CA VAL A 220 -5.54 34.40 4.07
C VAL A 220 -4.68 33.15 4.15
N PHE A 221 -4.69 32.51 5.32
CA PHE A 221 -3.98 31.27 5.61
C PHE A 221 -4.96 30.11 5.80
N GLU A 222 -4.47 28.90 5.56
CA GLU A 222 -5.15 27.68 6.00
C GLU A 222 -5.22 27.60 7.53
N HIS A 223 -6.39 27.23 8.05
CA HIS A 223 -6.58 27.07 9.49
C HIS A 223 -5.94 25.76 9.98
N MET A 224 -4.93 25.84 10.85
CA MET A 224 -4.33 24.69 11.51
C MET A 224 -5.20 24.22 12.70
N VAL A 225 -5.64 22.96 12.70
CA VAL A 225 -6.66 22.46 13.66
C VAL A 225 -6.12 22.37 15.09
N ASN A 226 -4.81 22.10 15.24
CA ASN A 226 -4.16 21.98 16.54
C ASN A 226 -3.69 23.32 17.15
N GLY A 227 -4.00 24.47 16.56
CA GLY A 227 -3.76 25.77 17.19
C GLY A 227 -2.28 26.10 17.44
N SER A 228 -2.02 26.96 18.44
CA SER A 228 -0.67 27.51 18.69
C SER A 228 0.09 26.79 19.81
N LEU A 229 1.42 26.84 19.78
CA LEU A 229 2.26 26.27 20.84
C LEU A 229 1.93 26.84 22.23
N LYS A 230 1.46 28.10 22.33
CA LYS A 230 1.03 28.71 23.60
C LYS A 230 -0.08 27.92 24.28
N GLU A 231 -1.01 27.35 23.53
CA GLU A 231 -2.15 26.60 24.06
C GLU A 231 -1.70 25.23 24.62
N HIS A 232 -0.75 24.59 23.95
CA HIS A 232 -0.23 23.28 24.34
C HIS A 232 0.80 23.33 25.49
N VAL A 233 1.57 24.42 25.58
CA VAL A 233 2.52 24.61 26.67
C VAL A 233 1.81 24.81 28.02
N LYS A 234 0.61 25.42 28.03
CA LYS A 234 -0.19 25.60 29.25
C LYS A 234 -0.80 24.30 29.78
N ASN A 235 -1.14 23.36 28.90
CA ASN A 235 -1.92 22.17 29.26
C ASN A 235 -1.09 20.90 29.44
N SER A 236 0.25 20.98 29.43
CA SER A 236 1.19 19.85 29.60
C SER A 236 0.92 18.64 28.70
N SER A 237 0.25 18.83 27.56
CA SER A 237 -0.15 17.77 26.63
C SER A 237 1.01 17.23 25.78
N LEU A 238 2.15 17.92 25.77
CA LEU A 238 3.29 17.60 24.92
C LEU A 238 4.29 16.65 25.59
N THR A 239 4.54 15.51 24.96
CA THR A 239 5.64 14.59 25.30
C THR A 239 7.01 15.22 25.02
N TRP A 240 8.07 14.65 25.61
CA TRP A 240 9.43 15.14 25.38
C TRP A 240 9.89 15.06 23.92
N LYS A 241 9.56 13.95 23.22
CA LYS A 241 9.85 13.79 21.78
C LYS A 241 9.22 14.91 20.95
N GLN A 242 7.96 15.24 21.25
CA GLN A 242 7.21 16.31 20.59
C GLN A 242 7.84 17.69 20.83
N ARG A 243 8.24 17.98 22.06
CA ARG A 243 8.91 19.25 22.41
C ARG A 243 10.23 19.43 21.66
N LEU A 244 11.06 18.38 21.61
CA LEU A 244 12.30 18.41 20.86
C LEU A 244 12.08 18.63 19.36
N LYS A 245 11.07 17.98 18.79
CA LYS A 245 10.69 18.16 17.38
C LYS A 245 10.30 19.62 17.09
N ILE A 246 9.45 20.21 17.94
CA ILE A 246 9.05 21.62 17.83
C ILE A 246 10.28 22.56 17.87
N CYS A 247 11.24 22.30 18.77
CA CYS A 247 12.47 23.08 18.83
C CYS A 247 13.34 22.94 17.57
N ILE A 248 13.46 21.72 17.02
CA ILE A 248 14.22 21.46 15.80
C ILE A 248 13.58 22.15 14.59
N ASP A 249 12.26 22.05 14.45
CA ASP A 249 11.55 22.64 13.32
C ASP A 249 11.53 24.18 13.41
N ALA A 250 11.41 24.74 14.62
CA ALA A 250 11.60 26.16 14.88
C ALA A 250 13.00 26.64 14.48
N ALA A 251 14.05 25.91 14.89
CA ALA A 251 15.43 26.23 14.55
C ALA A 251 15.69 26.14 13.03
N ARG A 252 15.12 25.15 12.35
CA ARG A 252 15.20 25.01 10.88
C ARG A 252 14.50 26.14 10.15
N GLY A 253 13.29 26.50 10.57
CA GLY A 253 12.55 27.63 10.00
C GLY A 253 13.31 28.95 10.15
N LEU A 254 13.89 29.18 11.33
CA LEU A 254 14.72 30.37 11.59
C LEU A 254 16.04 30.35 10.83
N ALA A 255 16.71 29.21 10.75
CA ALA A 255 17.91 29.06 9.93
C ALA A 255 17.61 29.34 8.44
N TYR A 256 16.45 28.92 7.95
CA TYR A 256 16.02 29.23 6.58
C TYR A 256 15.77 30.74 6.38
N ILE A 257 15.05 31.38 7.30
CA ILE A 257 14.78 32.83 7.25
C ILE A 257 16.09 33.63 7.32
N HIS A 258 17.04 33.22 8.17
CA HIS A 258 18.31 33.92 8.37
C HIS A 258 19.36 33.63 7.30
N SER A 259 19.29 32.49 6.61
CA SER A 259 20.32 32.09 5.62
C SER A 259 20.17 32.77 4.26
N GLY A 260 18.97 33.23 3.89
CA GLY A 260 18.70 34.08 2.72
C GLY A 260 19.13 33.52 1.35
N SER A 261 18.22 33.45 0.39
CA SER A 261 18.60 33.35 -1.02
C SER A 261 19.19 34.70 -1.49
N ASP A 262 20.52 34.81 -1.47
CA ASP A 262 21.40 35.72 -2.22
C ASP A 262 21.14 37.24 -2.29
N SER A 263 20.18 37.87 -1.59
CA SER A 263 20.14 39.36 -1.59
C SER A 263 19.45 40.14 -0.47
N GLN A 264 18.91 39.54 0.61
CA GLN A 264 18.48 40.31 1.78
C GLN A 264 18.36 39.42 3.02
N TYR A 265 19.00 39.84 4.13
CA TYR A 265 18.80 39.21 5.44
C TYR A 265 17.39 39.57 5.94
N SER A 266 16.48 38.61 5.97
CA SER A 266 15.14 38.81 6.55
C SER A 266 15.19 38.52 8.06
N ILE A 267 14.74 39.47 8.87
CA ILE A 267 14.58 39.31 10.32
C ILE A 267 13.09 39.06 10.60
N HIS A 268 12.74 37.94 11.26
CA HIS A 268 11.33 37.61 11.54
C HIS A 268 10.64 38.65 12.45
N GLY A 269 11.38 39.29 13.37
CA GLY A 269 10.91 40.45 14.15
C GLY A 269 9.93 40.15 15.30
N ASP A 270 9.19 39.03 15.25
CA ASP A 270 8.18 38.67 16.26
C ASP A 270 8.09 37.15 16.51
N ILE A 271 9.18 36.58 17.07
CA ILE A 271 9.24 35.15 17.42
C ILE A 271 8.73 34.97 18.86
N LYS A 272 7.55 34.37 19.01
CA LYS A 272 6.91 34.05 20.29
C LYS A 272 6.17 32.72 20.21
N SER A 273 5.69 32.18 21.33
CA SER A 273 4.95 30.91 21.36
C SER A 273 3.65 30.93 20.53
N ASN A 274 3.08 32.10 20.25
CA ASN A 274 1.95 32.26 19.31
C ASN A 274 2.37 32.13 17.84
N SER A 275 3.64 32.37 17.53
CA SER A 275 4.17 32.33 16.16
C SER A 275 4.41 30.90 15.66
N PHE A 276 4.34 29.90 16.54
CA PHE A 276 4.51 28.49 16.20
C PHE A 276 3.15 27.78 16.23
N LEU A 277 2.61 27.47 15.05
CA LEU A 277 1.40 26.67 14.90
C LEU A 277 1.74 25.19 14.82
N ILE A 278 0.88 24.36 15.40
CA ILE A 278 1.03 22.91 15.42
C ILE A 278 0.15 22.33 14.31
N ASP A 279 0.74 21.52 13.44
CA ASP A 279 0.02 20.81 12.38
C ASP A 279 -0.71 19.56 12.92
N ASP A 280 -1.51 18.92 12.06
CA ASP A 280 -2.31 17.74 12.40
C ASP A 280 -1.45 16.45 12.56
N ASP A 281 -0.17 16.49 12.19
CA ASP A 281 0.65 15.32 11.88
C ASP A 281 1.75 15.09 12.93
N TRP A 282 1.32 14.79 14.15
CA TRP A 282 2.19 14.46 15.28
C TRP A 282 3.07 13.19 15.11
N ASN A 283 3.00 12.45 13.99
CA ASN A 283 3.37 11.02 13.99
C ASN A 283 4.43 10.48 13.00
N ALA A 284 5.03 11.25 12.08
CA ALA A 284 6.26 10.81 11.40
C ALA A 284 6.96 11.92 10.59
N ASP A 285 8.29 12.02 10.68
CA ASP A 285 9.10 12.98 9.93
C ASP A 285 9.23 12.61 8.44
N GLU A 286 9.48 13.59 7.57
CA GLU A 286 9.85 13.37 6.15
C GLU A 286 11.02 12.38 6.01
N TRP A 287 11.97 12.39 6.95
CA TRP A 287 13.05 11.41 7.04
C TRP A 287 12.57 9.98 7.31
N GLU A 288 11.61 9.80 8.22
CA GLU A 288 11.05 8.48 8.53
C GLU A 288 10.27 7.91 7.33
N TRP A 289 9.61 8.75 6.53
CA TRP A 289 8.96 8.30 5.30
C TRP A 289 9.94 7.99 4.19
N LYS A 290 11.05 8.74 4.06
CA LYS A 290 12.14 8.41 3.13
C LYS A 290 12.76 7.05 3.41
N GLN A 291 12.96 6.70 4.68
CA GLN A 291 13.46 5.38 5.09
C GLN A 291 12.56 4.22 4.66
N LYS A 292 11.26 4.46 4.52
CA LYS A 292 10.28 3.43 4.10
C LYS A 292 10.13 3.30 2.59
N LEU A 293 10.71 4.21 1.81
CA LEU A 293 10.66 4.17 0.35
C LEU A 293 11.80 3.29 -0.20
N PRO A 294 11.58 2.58 -1.32
CA PRO A 294 12.67 1.92 -2.02
C PRO A 294 13.77 2.91 -2.41
N GLU A 295 15.05 2.59 -2.21
CA GLU A 295 16.18 3.50 -2.53
C GLU A 295 16.17 3.99 -4.00
N ASP A 296 15.71 3.15 -4.91
CA ASP A 296 15.60 3.41 -6.34
C ASP A 296 14.23 3.97 -6.76
N TYR A 297 13.45 4.56 -5.84
CA TYR A 297 12.09 5.05 -6.14
C TYR A 297 12.03 6.01 -7.33
N ASN A 298 13.07 6.84 -7.56
CA ASN A 298 13.14 7.73 -8.72
C ASN A 298 13.15 6.95 -10.04
N LYS A 299 13.86 5.82 -10.10
CA LYS A 299 13.86 4.92 -11.25
C LYS A 299 12.48 4.29 -11.43
N ILE A 300 11.81 3.92 -10.35
CA ILE A 300 10.45 3.36 -10.37
C ILE A 300 9.46 4.38 -10.95
N ILE A 301 9.50 5.63 -10.49
CA ILE A 301 8.67 6.72 -11.02
C ILE A 301 8.92 6.93 -12.51
N SER A 302 10.18 6.88 -12.96
CA SER A 302 10.53 7.05 -14.38
C SER A 302 9.94 5.97 -15.29
N MET A 303 9.64 4.78 -14.75
CA MET A 303 8.96 3.70 -15.47
C MET A 303 7.43 3.87 -15.51
N SER A 304 6.89 4.84 -14.77
CA SER A 304 5.47 5.15 -14.70
C SER A 304 5.10 6.28 -15.67
N LYS A 305 3.82 6.40 -16.00
CA LYS A 305 3.29 7.56 -16.75
C LYS A 305 2.96 8.76 -15.83
N PHE A 306 3.28 8.67 -14.54
CA PHE A 306 2.88 9.66 -13.56
C PHE A 306 3.80 10.89 -13.64
N PRO A 307 3.27 12.13 -13.57
CA PRO A 307 4.12 13.32 -13.58
C PRO A 307 4.93 13.40 -12.28
N SER A 308 6.26 13.26 -12.39
CA SER A 308 7.17 13.30 -11.23
C SER A 308 7.16 14.65 -10.49
N ALA A 309 6.77 15.73 -11.17
CA ALA A 309 6.73 17.09 -10.63
C ALA A 309 5.59 17.35 -9.62
N SER A 310 4.66 16.40 -9.44
CA SER A 310 3.43 16.60 -8.65
C SER A 310 3.51 16.09 -7.20
N ILE A 311 4.61 15.46 -6.78
CA ILE A 311 4.74 14.86 -5.44
C ILE A 311 5.91 15.49 -4.70
N ASN A 312 5.60 16.37 -3.74
CA ASN A 312 6.62 17.12 -2.99
C ASN A 312 6.95 16.52 -1.62
N ARG A 313 6.25 15.46 -1.18
CA ARG A 313 6.43 14.83 0.15
C ARG A 313 6.63 13.32 0.05
N SER A 314 7.54 12.77 0.86
CA SER A 314 7.84 11.33 0.87
C SER A 314 6.69 10.49 1.40
N LYS A 315 5.87 11.05 2.30
CA LYS A 315 4.62 10.41 2.77
C LYS A 315 3.64 10.19 1.62
N ASP A 316 3.47 11.19 0.76
CA ASP A 316 2.55 11.11 -0.39
C ASP A 316 3.06 10.08 -1.40
N LEU A 317 4.37 10.05 -1.64
CA LEU A 317 4.99 9.05 -2.48
C LEU A 317 4.83 7.63 -1.91
N TYR A 318 5.03 7.48 -0.60
CA TYR A 318 4.83 6.20 0.09
C TYR A 318 3.38 5.75 -0.01
N SER A 319 2.41 6.65 0.20
CA SER A 319 0.98 6.38 0.03
C SER A 319 0.64 5.97 -1.41
N LEU A 320 1.23 6.66 -2.40
CA LEU A 320 1.07 6.32 -3.80
C LEU A 320 1.60 4.91 -4.12
N PHE A 321 2.81 4.56 -3.67
CA PHE A 321 3.33 3.22 -3.86
C PHE A 321 2.58 2.16 -3.05
N SER A 322 2.10 2.49 -1.86
CA SER A 322 1.32 1.56 -1.04
C SER A 322 -0.03 1.23 -1.68
N SER A 323 -0.66 2.23 -2.30
CA SER A 323 -1.88 2.05 -3.11
C SER A 323 -1.60 1.44 -4.48
N GLY A 324 -0.37 1.55 -4.96
CA GLY A 324 0.20 0.91 -6.13
C GLY A 324 0.04 1.70 -7.43
N ILE A 325 1.01 1.53 -8.33
CA ILE A 325 1.15 2.30 -9.57
C ILE A 325 1.36 1.41 -10.79
N LEU A 326 0.92 1.89 -11.95
CA LEU A 326 1.13 1.22 -13.22
C LEU A 326 2.47 1.62 -13.84
N LEU A 327 3.26 0.61 -14.22
CA LEU A 327 4.58 0.76 -14.82
C LEU A 327 4.61 0.15 -16.22
N GLN A 328 5.63 0.52 -16.99
CA GLN A 328 5.96 -0.08 -18.30
C GLN A 328 4.76 -0.13 -19.26
N ASN A 329 4.04 0.98 -19.41
CA ASN A 329 2.83 1.05 -20.23
C ASN A 329 1.72 0.04 -19.82
N GLU A 330 1.45 -0.04 -18.52
CA GLU A 330 0.43 -0.92 -17.92
C GLU A 330 0.72 -2.42 -18.09
N LYS A 331 1.99 -2.79 -18.26
CA LYS A 331 2.40 -4.20 -18.24
C LYS A 331 2.58 -4.72 -16.83
N LEU A 332 2.97 -3.84 -15.90
CA LEU A 332 3.21 -4.15 -14.51
C LEU A 332 2.41 -3.20 -13.62
N TRP A 333 1.97 -3.70 -12.48
CA TRP A 333 1.47 -2.91 -11.37
C TRP A 333 2.40 -3.16 -10.18
N PHE A 334 2.98 -2.09 -9.65
CA PHE A 334 3.95 -2.12 -8.57
C PHE A 334 3.34 -1.56 -7.31
N SER A 335 3.60 -2.18 -6.17
CA SER A 335 3.26 -1.61 -4.87
C SER A 335 4.30 -1.91 -3.81
N ILE A 336 4.24 -1.20 -2.69
CA ILE A 336 5.02 -1.52 -1.51
C ILE A 336 4.12 -1.91 -0.34
N GLY A 337 4.54 -2.91 0.42
CA GLY A 337 3.96 -3.27 1.71
C GLY A 337 4.57 -2.46 2.85
N MET A 338 4.32 -2.91 4.09
CA MET A 338 4.96 -2.34 5.27
C MET A 338 6.49 -2.41 5.13
N ASN A 339 7.18 -1.35 5.54
CA ASN A 339 8.64 -1.23 5.51
C ASN A 339 9.27 -1.26 4.11
N GLY A 340 8.52 -0.89 3.06
CA GLY A 340 9.07 -0.74 1.71
C GLY A 340 9.27 -2.05 0.94
N VAL A 341 8.80 -3.19 1.49
CA VAL A 341 8.82 -4.49 0.82
C VAL A 341 8.04 -4.41 -0.49
N ARG A 342 8.66 -4.81 -1.60
CA ARG A 342 8.11 -4.62 -2.94
C ARG A 342 7.19 -5.77 -3.32
N ASN A 343 6.05 -5.46 -3.91
CA ASN A 343 5.14 -6.41 -4.56
C ASN A 343 4.96 -6.03 -6.02
N GLU A 344 4.72 -7.03 -6.86
CA GLU A 344 4.57 -6.86 -8.29
C GLU A 344 3.39 -7.65 -8.80
N MET A 345 2.60 -7.07 -9.68
CA MET A 345 1.58 -7.78 -10.42
C MET A 345 1.81 -7.61 -11.92
N VAL A 346 1.96 -8.73 -12.61
CA VAL A 346 2.18 -8.80 -14.04
C VAL A 346 0.84 -8.91 -14.76
N SER A 347 0.59 -7.99 -15.70
CA SER A 347 -0.66 -7.95 -16.45
C SER A 347 -0.87 -9.23 -17.27
N ALA A 348 -2.13 -9.66 -17.36
CA ALA A 348 -2.54 -10.74 -18.27
C ALA A 348 -2.18 -10.47 -19.74
N LYS A 349 -1.92 -9.20 -20.13
CA LYS A 349 -1.41 -8.84 -21.47
C LYS A 349 -0.09 -9.51 -21.85
N LEU A 350 0.68 -9.99 -20.86
CA LEU A 350 1.95 -10.69 -21.07
C LEU A 350 1.79 -12.21 -21.15
N PHE A 351 0.56 -12.74 -21.00
CA PHE A 351 0.31 -14.17 -21.11
C PHE A 351 -0.01 -14.56 -22.54
N SER A 352 0.21 -15.84 -22.87
CA SER A 352 -0.19 -16.41 -24.15
C SER A 352 -1.51 -17.15 -24.01
N PHE A 353 -2.46 -16.84 -24.89
CA PHE A 353 -3.82 -17.42 -24.90
C PHE A 353 -4.10 -18.07 -26.25
N LYS A 354 -4.90 -19.15 -26.24
CA LYS A 354 -5.45 -19.71 -27.48
C LYS A 354 -6.55 -18.82 -28.08
N ASN A 355 -7.50 -18.36 -27.26
CA ASN A 355 -8.62 -17.51 -27.65
C ASN A 355 -8.94 -16.50 -26.52
N VAL A 356 -8.81 -15.19 -26.76
CA VAL A 356 -9.03 -14.17 -25.73
C VAL A 356 -9.80 -12.95 -26.27
N LYS A 357 -10.68 -12.38 -25.45
CA LYS A 357 -11.31 -11.08 -25.70
C LYS A 357 -10.87 -10.07 -24.65
N TRP A 358 -10.37 -8.92 -25.05
CA TRP A 358 -9.95 -7.87 -24.11
C TRP A 358 -11.15 -7.00 -23.70
N ARG A 359 -11.32 -6.79 -22.40
CA ARG A 359 -12.44 -5.99 -21.84
C ARG A 359 -11.92 -5.01 -20.79
N SER A 360 -12.54 -3.84 -20.72
CA SER A 360 -12.37 -2.95 -19.57
C SER A 360 -13.42 -3.31 -18.52
N ILE A 361 -12.97 -3.50 -17.28
CA ILE A 361 -13.80 -3.92 -16.15
C ILE A 361 -13.57 -2.92 -15.02
N ARG A 362 -14.65 -2.46 -14.39
CA ARG A 362 -14.57 -1.55 -13.23
C ARG A 362 -13.72 -2.18 -12.13
N LYS A 363 -12.95 -1.34 -11.42
CA LYS A 363 -12.07 -1.73 -10.30
C LYS A 363 -10.98 -2.74 -10.67
N SER A 364 -10.64 -2.87 -11.96
CA SER A 364 -9.37 -3.48 -12.34
C SER A 364 -8.23 -2.48 -12.17
N ARG A 365 -7.05 -2.97 -11.77
CA ARG A 365 -5.79 -2.22 -11.77
C ARG A 365 -5.33 -1.90 -13.18
N PHE A 366 -5.64 -2.76 -14.16
CA PHE A 366 -5.27 -2.58 -15.56
C PHE A 366 -6.46 -2.08 -16.38
N SER A 367 -6.19 -1.24 -17.38
CA SER A 367 -7.24 -0.70 -18.27
C SER A 367 -8.04 -1.78 -19.01
N LYS A 368 -7.38 -2.91 -19.32
CA LYS A 368 -7.94 -4.07 -20.02
C LYS A 368 -7.49 -5.36 -19.35
N VAL A 369 -8.44 -6.28 -19.21
CA VAL A 369 -8.26 -7.65 -18.71
C VAL A 369 -8.65 -8.69 -19.76
N ALA A 370 -8.10 -9.90 -19.64
CA ALA A 370 -8.36 -11.00 -20.55
C ALA A 370 -9.69 -11.69 -20.20
N LYS A 371 -10.68 -11.69 -21.09
CA LYS A 371 -11.90 -12.49 -20.97
C LYS A 371 -11.73 -13.82 -21.69
N ILE A 372 -11.92 -14.91 -20.96
CA ILE A 372 -11.91 -16.29 -21.47
C ILE A 372 -13.32 -16.84 -21.32
N SER A 373 -13.89 -17.37 -22.40
CA SER A 373 -15.28 -17.84 -22.40
C SER A 373 -15.46 -19.20 -21.74
N ASP A 374 -14.46 -20.08 -21.88
CA ASP A 374 -14.47 -21.45 -21.37
C ASP A 374 -13.46 -21.58 -20.23
N ASN A 375 -13.95 -21.82 -19.02
CA ASN A 375 -13.11 -21.97 -17.84
C ASN A 375 -12.65 -23.43 -17.61
N LEU A 376 -13.16 -24.38 -18.40
CA LEU A 376 -12.78 -25.80 -18.36
C LEU A 376 -11.58 -26.09 -19.26
N ASN A 377 -11.28 -25.19 -20.19
CA ASN A 377 -10.13 -25.27 -21.08
C ASN A 377 -9.50 -23.88 -21.26
N LEU A 378 -8.79 -23.45 -20.22
CA LEU A 378 -8.15 -22.14 -20.16
C LEU A 378 -7.01 -22.02 -21.19
N ASN A 379 -6.13 -23.02 -21.21
CA ASN A 379 -4.92 -23.06 -22.05
C ASN A 379 -4.16 -21.72 -22.06
N ILE A 380 -3.90 -21.19 -20.87
CA ILE A 380 -3.17 -19.95 -20.67
C ILE A 380 -1.74 -20.31 -20.31
N LYS A 381 -0.78 -19.90 -21.13
CA LYS A 381 0.64 -20.05 -20.83
C LYS A 381 1.16 -18.74 -20.25
N ILE A 382 1.74 -18.82 -19.07
CA ILE A 382 2.36 -17.72 -18.35
C ILE A 382 3.85 -17.99 -18.36
N GLN A 383 4.60 -17.15 -19.08
CA GLN A 383 6.05 -17.20 -19.20
C GLN A 383 6.60 -15.82 -18.88
N ILE A 384 6.80 -15.57 -17.59
CA ILE A 384 7.12 -14.23 -17.08
C ILE A 384 8.28 -14.27 -16.10
N LYS A 385 8.97 -13.13 -16.01
CA LYS A 385 10.06 -12.89 -15.07
C LYS A 385 9.69 -11.65 -14.24
N PRO A 386 9.40 -11.78 -12.92
CA PRO A 386 9.24 -10.62 -12.06
C PRO A 386 10.58 -9.88 -11.93
N GLN A 387 10.54 -8.56 -11.80
CA GLN A 387 11.72 -7.70 -11.91
C GLN A 387 11.91 -6.78 -10.71
N LEU A 388 10.86 -6.53 -9.94
CA LEU A 388 10.83 -5.48 -8.92
C LEU A 388 10.65 -6.03 -7.51
N LEU A 389 10.83 -7.33 -7.30
CA LEU A 389 10.67 -7.97 -5.99
C LEU A 389 11.88 -7.70 -5.08
N THR A 390 11.64 -7.59 -3.77
CA THR A 390 12.69 -7.48 -2.75
C THR A 390 13.43 -8.81 -2.61
N LEU A 391 14.75 -8.76 -2.46
CA LEU A 391 15.59 -9.96 -2.23
C LEU A 391 15.37 -10.54 -0.83
N ASP A 392 15.74 -11.80 -0.64
CA ASP A 392 15.72 -12.52 0.63
C ASP A 392 14.33 -12.57 1.31
N MET A 393 13.30 -12.63 0.47
CA MET A 393 11.90 -12.68 0.88
C MET A 393 11.21 -13.88 0.26
N MET A 394 10.31 -14.52 1.02
CA MET A 394 9.39 -15.51 0.47
C MET A 394 8.21 -14.82 -0.19
N TYR A 395 7.94 -15.16 -1.45
CA TYR A 395 6.80 -14.67 -2.21
C TYR A 395 5.80 -15.77 -2.48
N GLY A 396 4.52 -15.42 -2.44
CA GLY A 396 3.45 -16.21 -3.03
C GLY A 396 3.08 -15.65 -4.40
N ALA A 397 2.91 -16.53 -5.39
CA ALA A 397 2.39 -16.19 -6.71
C ALA A 397 0.89 -16.48 -6.79
N TYR A 398 0.09 -15.48 -7.14
CA TYR A 398 -1.36 -15.53 -7.09
C TYR A 398 -1.97 -15.15 -8.45
N LEU A 399 -2.76 -16.06 -9.03
CA LEU A 399 -3.59 -15.71 -10.18
C LEU A 399 -4.77 -14.85 -9.69
N VAL A 400 -4.90 -13.67 -10.28
CA VAL A 400 -5.99 -12.73 -9.96
C VAL A 400 -7.02 -12.77 -11.07
N PHE A 401 -8.25 -13.13 -10.71
CA PHE A 401 -9.31 -13.38 -11.67
C PHE A 401 -10.70 -13.10 -11.09
N LYS A 402 -11.70 -13.06 -11.96
CA LYS A 402 -13.10 -12.84 -11.62
C LYS A 402 -13.99 -13.72 -12.50
N PHE A 403 -15.02 -14.34 -11.94
CA PHE A 403 -16.01 -15.06 -12.74
C PHE A 403 -16.92 -14.07 -13.49
N CYS A 404 -17.29 -14.39 -14.73
CA CYS A 404 -18.24 -13.56 -15.47
C CYS A 404 -19.61 -13.49 -14.80
N ASN A 405 -20.02 -14.56 -14.12
CA ASN A 405 -21.25 -14.60 -13.33
C ASN A 405 -20.97 -14.07 -11.92
N PRO A 406 -21.76 -13.11 -11.39
CA PRO A 406 -21.59 -12.59 -10.04
C PRO A 406 -21.61 -13.72 -9.00
N ARG A 407 -20.73 -13.62 -8.00
CA ARG A 407 -20.66 -14.53 -6.86
C ARG A 407 -20.87 -13.72 -5.58
N LYS A 408 -21.56 -14.30 -4.59
CA LYS A 408 -21.78 -13.64 -3.30
C LYS A 408 -20.45 -13.54 -2.54
N VAL A 409 -20.05 -12.33 -2.21
CA VAL A 409 -18.84 -12.05 -1.44
C VAL A 409 -18.95 -12.70 -0.06
N SER A 410 -17.85 -13.28 0.41
CA SER A 410 -17.75 -13.91 1.73
C SER A 410 -16.36 -13.69 2.31
N SER A 411 -16.24 -13.72 3.64
CA SER A 411 -14.94 -13.81 4.29
C SER A 411 -14.31 -15.20 4.14
N GLN A 412 -15.10 -16.22 3.81
CA GLN A 412 -14.62 -17.58 3.61
C GLN A 412 -14.00 -17.75 2.21
N PRO A 413 -12.88 -18.51 2.09
CA PRO A 413 -12.31 -18.85 0.79
C PRO A 413 -13.32 -19.59 -0.10
N LEU A 414 -13.30 -19.28 -1.39
CA LEU A 414 -14.10 -19.96 -2.41
C LEU A 414 -13.35 -21.19 -2.92
N TYR A 415 -14.01 -22.35 -2.97
CA TYR A 415 -13.45 -23.53 -3.62
C TYR A 415 -13.52 -23.38 -5.14
N VAL A 416 -12.37 -23.54 -5.80
CA VAL A 416 -12.21 -23.31 -7.25
C VAL A 416 -11.54 -24.50 -7.96
N ASN A 417 -10.64 -25.21 -7.26
CA ASN A 417 -9.84 -26.32 -7.81
C ASN A 417 -9.29 -26.01 -9.20
N LEU A 418 -8.41 -25.02 -9.26
CA LEU A 418 -7.69 -24.65 -10.46
C LEU A 418 -6.59 -25.67 -10.73
N LYS A 419 -6.68 -26.37 -11.86
CA LYS A 419 -5.68 -27.30 -12.36
C LYS A 419 -4.68 -26.56 -13.24
N TYR A 420 -3.39 -26.77 -13.01
CA TYR A 420 -2.31 -26.14 -13.76
C TYR A 420 -1.08 -27.04 -13.80
N LYS A 421 -0.15 -26.75 -14.72
CA LYS A 421 1.15 -27.41 -14.79
C LYS A 421 2.27 -26.42 -14.50
N MET A 422 3.28 -26.89 -13.79
CA MET A 422 4.50 -26.16 -13.48
C MET A 422 5.64 -27.18 -13.35
N ALA A 423 6.80 -26.90 -13.94
CA ALA A 423 7.95 -27.81 -13.95
C ALA A 423 7.63 -29.25 -14.41
N GLY A 424 6.68 -29.41 -15.33
CA GLY A 424 6.24 -30.72 -15.85
C GLY A 424 5.22 -31.46 -14.97
N GLU A 425 5.00 -31.02 -13.74
CA GLU A 425 4.03 -31.62 -12.82
C GLU A 425 2.64 -31.01 -12.95
N THR A 426 1.60 -31.82 -12.70
CA THR A 426 0.21 -31.36 -12.68
C THR A 426 -0.23 -31.10 -11.24
N LEU A 427 -0.59 -29.86 -10.95
CA LEU A 427 -0.94 -29.36 -9.62
C LEU A 427 -2.38 -28.85 -9.59
N ASN A 428 -2.92 -28.71 -8.37
CA ASN A 428 -4.25 -28.18 -8.13
C ASN A 428 -4.20 -27.13 -7.02
N ALA A 429 -4.82 -25.97 -7.24
CA ALA A 429 -5.02 -24.96 -6.22
C ALA A 429 -6.51 -24.90 -5.84
N TYR A 430 -6.83 -25.38 -4.64
CA TYR A 430 -8.23 -25.64 -4.27
C TYR A 430 -9.03 -24.40 -3.93
N PHE A 431 -8.40 -23.40 -3.30
CA PHE A 431 -9.11 -22.27 -2.70
C PHE A 431 -8.58 -20.92 -3.16
N ALA A 432 -9.52 -20.06 -3.56
CA ALA A 432 -9.30 -18.67 -3.87
C ALA A 432 -9.86 -17.77 -2.75
N LYS A 433 -9.15 -16.69 -2.42
CA LYS A 433 -9.59 -15.68 -1.45
C LYS A 433 -10.14 -14.46 -2.18
N TRP A 434 -11.07 -13.76 -1.56
CA TRP A 434 -11.60 -12.51 -2.07
C TRP A 434 -10.58 -11.37 -1.87
N ARG A 435 -10.50 -10.49 -2.87
CA ARG A 435 -9.61 -9.34 -2.95
C ARG A 435 -10.41 -8.05 -3.16
N ASP A 436 -9.86 -6.93 -2.72
CA ASP A 436 -10.33 -5.56 -3.03
C ASP A 436 -11.83 -5.34 -2.73
N GLY A 437 -12.25 -5.61 -1.50
CA GLY A 437 -13.65 -5.44 -1.09
C GLY A 437 -14.62 -6.46 -1.71
N GLY A 438 -14.10 -7.53 -2.34
CA GLY A 438 -14.89 -8.68 -2.77
C GLY A 438 -15.23 -8.75 -4.26
N GLU A 439 -14.53 -8.03 -5.13
CA GLU A 439 -14.83 -8.09 -6.57
C GLU A 439 -13.93 -9.04 -7.37
N TRP A 440 -12.70 -9.22 -6.90
CA TRP A 440 -11.71 -10.09 -7.50
C TRP A 440 -11.39 -11.26 -6.58
N LEU A 441 -10.93 -12.36 -7.16
CA LEU A 441 -10.46 -13.55 -6.48
C LEU A 441 -8.97 -13.70 -6.75
N MET A 442 -8.23 -14.15 -5.73
CA MET A 442 -6.83 -14.52 -5.84
C MET A 442 -6.64 -15.97 -5.44
N VAL A 443 -6.02 -16.77 -6.31
CA VAL A 443 -5.67 -18.17 -6.04
C VAL A 443 -4.16 -18.35 -6.11
N GLU A 444 -3.60 -18.85 -5.00
CA GLU A 444 -2.15 -19.13 -4.87
C GLU A 444 -1.76 -20.33 -5.75
N LEU A 445 -0.69 -20.19 -6.52
CA LEU A 445 -0.17 -21.20 -7.42
C LEU A 445 1.12 -21.83 -6.91
N PHE A 446 2.01 -21.05 -6.30
CA PHE A 446 3.25 -21.55 -5.70
C PHE A 446 3.86 -20.48 -4.80
N ARG A 447 4.85 -20.91 -4.03
CA ARG A 447 5.74 -20.02 -3.29
C ARG A 447 7.15 -20.20 -3.80
N PHE A 448 7.96 -19.15 -3.69
CA PHE A 448 9.38 -19.22 -3.98
C PHE A 448 10.12 -18.23 -3.12
N TRP A 449 11.42 -18.48 -2.99
CA TRP A 449 12.33 -17.59 -2.32
C TRP A 449 13.06 -16.71 -3.33
N ASN A 450 13.08 -15.40 -3.13
CA ASN A 450 13.75 -14.48 -4.05
C ASN A 450 15.21 -14.21 -3.66
N ASN A 451 16.13 -15.11 -4.02
CA ASN A 451 17.57 -15.04 -3.71
C ASN A 451 18.43 -14.36 -4.80
N ASN A 452 17.84 -13.50 -5.65
CA ASN A 452 18.51 -12.92 -6.82
C ASN A 452 18.80 -13.93 -7.97
N GLU A 453 18.41 -15.19 -7.79
CA GLU A 453 18.31 -16.15 -8.90
C GLU A 453 17.16 -15.73 -9.82
N THR A 454 17.37 -15.82 -11.13
CA THR A 454 16.31 -15.48 -12.10
C THR A 454 15.17 -16.49 -11.97
N ILE A 455 14.08 -16.10 -11.31
CA ILE A 455 12.85 -16.90 -11.27
C ILE A 455 12.12 -16.75 -12.59
N TYR A 456 12.14 -17.82 -13.39
CA TYR A 456 11.34 -17.94 -14.60
C TYR A 456 10.06 -18.69 -14.26
N CYS A 457 8.93 -17.98 -14.32
CA CYS A 457 7.63 -18.60 -14.11
C CYS A 457 7.17 -19.20 -15.44
N ASP A 458 7.19 -20.53 -15.57
CA ASP A 458 6.54 -21.26 -16.67
C ASP A 458 5.35 -22.06 -16.14
N ILE A 459 4.14 -21.57 -16.43
CA ILE A 459 2.90 -22.11 -15.92
C ILE A 459 1.91 -22.28 -17.06
N LEU A 460 1.30 -23.45 -17.14
CA LEU A 460 0.14 -23.71 -18.01
C LEU A 460 -1.10 -23.85 -17.15
N LEU A 461 -2.01 -22.87 -17.20
CA LEU A 461 -3.32 -22.97 -16.56
C LEU A 461 -4.25 -23.83 -17.45
N GLU A 462 -4.79 -24.90 -16.89
CA GLU A 462 -5.60 -25.88 -17.62
C GLU A 462 -7.10 -25.63 -17.44
N SER A 463 -7.61 -25.69 -16.21
CA SER A 463 -9.07 -25.69 -15.98
C SER A 463 -9.47 -25.35 -14.55
N PHE A 464 -10.65 -24.74 -14.37
CA PHE A 464 -11.36 -24.68 -13.10
C PHE A 464 -12.30 -25.89 -12.91
N SER A 465 -12.73 -26.15 -11.67
CA SER A 465 -13.71 -27.21 -11.41
C SER A 465 -15.11 -26.82 -11.89
N HIS A 466 -15.64 -27.61 -12.84
CA HIS A 466 -17.01 -27.51 -13.33
C HIS A 466 -18.04 -27.47 -12.19
N TYR A 467 -17.85 -28.29 -11.15
CA TYR A 467 -18.88 -28.53 -10.13
C TYR A 467 -19.20 -27.27 -9.30
N TYR A 468 -18.18 -26.48 -8.93
CA TYR A 468 -18.37 -25.25 -8.14
C TYR A 468 -18.32 -23.98 -8.98
N CYS A 469 -17.48 -23.97 -10.02
CA CYS A 469 -17.26 -22.79 -10.85
C CYS A 469 -18.32 -22.65 -11.95
N GLY A 470 -18.98 -23.75 -12.33
CA GLY A 470 -19.86 -23.82 -13.51
C GLY A 470 -19.08 -23.59 -14.80
N ASN A 471 -19.80 -23.44 -15.93
CA ASN A 471 -19.17 -23.32 -17.26
C ASN A 471 -19.08 -21.87 -17.74
N TRP A 472 -19.02 -20.94 -16.79
CA TRP A 472 -18.99 -19.51 -17.10
C TRP A 472 -17.55 -19.05 -17.35
N GLY A 473 -17.39 -18.19 -18.34
CA GLY A 473 -16.12 -17.54 -18.60
C GLY A 473 -15.57 -16.77 -17.39
N ILE A 474 -14.29 -16.46 -17.45
CA ILE A 474 -13.56 -15.69 -16.44
C ILE A 474 -12.92 -14.46 -17.05
N PHE A 475 -12.67 -13.47 -16.20
CA PHE A 475 -11.74 -12.38 -16.46
C PHE A 475 -10.45 -12.66 -15.70
N VAL A 476 -9.31 -12.60 -16.39
CA VAL A 476 -7.98 -12.73 -15.80
C VAL A 476 -7.32 -11.36 -15.83
N GLU A 477 -6.96 -10.86 -14.65
CA GLU A 477 -6.32 -9.56 -14.50
C GLU A 477 -4.80 -9.67 -14.64
N GLY A 478 -4.20 -10.66 -14.00
CA GLY A 478 -2.76 -10.87 -14.00
C GLY A 478 -2.30 -11.90 -12.98
N LEU A 479 -0.98 -11.99 -12.82
CA LEU A 479 -0.30 -12.80 -11.81
C LEU A 479 0.39 -11.87 -10.83
N GLU A 480 0.02 -11.96 -9.56
CA GLU A 480 0.52 -11.12 -8.48
C GLU A 480 1.51 -11.88 -7.62
N PHE A 481 2.60 -11.20 -7.24
CA PHE A 481 3.65 -11.68 -6.37
C PHE A 481 3.61 -10.85 -5.09
N ASN A 482 3.15 -11.47 -4.01
CA ASN A 482 3.04 -10.84 -2.70
C ASN A 482 4.03 -11.46 -1.72
N ALA A 483 4.76 -10.59 -1.01
CA ALA A 483 5.65 -11.00 0.06
C ALA A 483 4.87 -11.63 1.22
N ILE A 484 5.45 -12.68 1.83
CA ILE A 484 4.84 -13.43 2.93
C ILE A 484 5.62 -13.22 4.23
N HIS A 485 6.92 -13.53 4.23
CA HIS A 485 7.82 -13.35 5.39
C HIS A 485 9.29 -13.31 4.93
N SER A 486 10.16 -12.82 5.82
CA SER A 486 11.61 -12.69 5.62
C SER A 486 12.38 -13.88 6.21
N LEU A 487 13.69 -13.97 5.91
CA LEU A 487 14.55 -15.05 6.44
C LEU A 487 14.73 -14.97 7.95
N GLU A 488 14.66 -13.76 8.49
CA GLU A 488 14.81 -13.47 9.91
C GLU A 488 13.63 -14.04 10.71
N GLU A 489 12.40 -13.91 10.20
CA GLU A 489 11.19 -14.46 10.82
C GLU A 489 11.16 -16.00 10.85
N CYS A 490 11.89 -16.67 9.96
CA CYS A 490 12.01 -18.13 9.97
C CYS A 490 12.90 -18.67 11.12
N LYS A 491 13.88 -17.89 11.59
CA LYS A 491 14.82 -18.35 12.63
C LYS A 491 14.18 -18.45 14.02
N ASP A 492 13.12 -17.67 14.27
CA ASP A 492 12.44 -17.65 15.56
C ASP A 492 11.41 -18.77 15.75
N ASN A 493 10.96 -19.42 14.66
CA ASN A 493 9.85 -20.41 14.71
C ASN A 493 10.30 -21.87 14.95
N ASN A 494 11.60 -22.16 15.01
CA ASN A 494 12.13 -23.53 15.16
C ASN A 494 12.28 -24.02 16.61
N ARG A 495 11.41 -23.60 17.53
CA ARG A 495 11.34 -24.15 18.89
C ARG A 495 9.97 -24.77 19.17
N LEU A 496 9.77 -26.00 18.68
CA LEU A 496 8.73 -26.90 19.19
C LEU A 496 9.37 -28.22 19.64
N ASN A 497 9.17 -28.48 20.92
CA ASN A 497 9.78 -29.52 21.72
C ASN A 497 9.39 -30.92 21.24
N VAL A 498 10.38 -31.70 20.81
CA VAL A 498 10.27 -33.16 20.70
C VAL A 498 10.49 -33.74 22.10
N GLY A 499 9.39 -34.01 22.81
CA GLY A 499 9.42 -34.70 24.10
C GLY A 499 9.75 -36.18 23.91
N LYS A 500 10.83 -36.65 24.56
CA LYS A 500 11.22 -38.07 24.61
C LYS A 500 10.20 -38.87 25.44
N ASN A 501 9.72 -39.98 24.88
CA ASN A 501 8.84 -40.95 25.56
C ASN A 501 9.61 -41.73 26.63
N VAL A 502 9.10 -41.72 27.87
CA VAL A 502 9.52 -42.61 28.96
C VAL A 502 8.26 -43.34 29.46
N PRO A 503 8.28 -44.67 29.67
CA PRO A 503 7.13 -45.39 30.22
C PRO A 503 6.84 -44.91 31.65
N ARG A 504 5.64 -44.37 31.87
CA ARG A 504 5.19 -43.99 33.21
C ARG A 504 4.49 -45.17 33.87
N ILE A 505 4.90 -45.49 35.10
CA ILE A 505 4.16 -46.38 36.00
C ILE A 505 2.79 -45.73 36.27
N LEU A 506 1.72 -46.51 36.13
CA LEU A 506 0.35 -46.05 36.34
C LEU A 506 0.20 -45.52 37.78
N LYS A 507 -0.30 -44.28 37.94
CA LYS A 507 -0.57 -43.73 39.28
C LYS A 507 -1.74 -44.50 39.94
N PRO A 508 -1.67 -44.81 41.25
CA PRO A 508 -2.74 -45.53 41.95
C PRO A 508 -4.13 -44.89 41.81
N ASP A 509 -4.22 -43.57 41.84
CA ASP A 509 -5.51 -42.85 41.74
C ASP A 509 -6.17 -43.04 40.37
N LEU A 510 -5.36 -43.05 39.31
CA LEU A 510 -5.81 -43.26 37.93
C LEU A 510 -6.33 -44.68 37.71
N TYR A 511 -5.73 -45.66 38.40
CA TYR A 511 -6.21 -47.04 38.39
C TYR A 511 -7.62 -47.15 38.95
N ILE A 512 -7.88 -46.52 40.11
CA ILE A 512 -9.21 -46.50 40.74
C ILE A 512 -10.24 -45.86 39.81
N GLU A 513 -9.88 -44.77 39.14
CA GLU A 513 -10.75 -44.08 38.19
C GLU A 513 -11.12 -44.94 36.95
N CYS A 514 -10.28 -45.92 36.60
CA CYS A 514 -10.49 -46.80 35.46
C CYS A 514 -11.19 -48.13 35.82
N LEU A 515 -11.35 -48.46 37.10
CA LEU A 515 -11.88 -49.77 37.53
C LEU A 515 -13.26 -50.07 36.94
N GLU A 516 -14.18 -49.10 36.95
CA GLU A 516 -15.52 -49.28 36.38
C GLU A 516 -15.49 -49.47 34.85
N ILE A 517 -14.46 -48.96 34.18
CA ILE A 517 -14.27 -49.16 32.74
C ILE A 517 -13.68 -50.54 32.47
N ILE A 518 -12.71 -50.99 33.28
CA ILE A 518 -12.07 -52.31 33.14
C ILE A 518 -13.11 -53.44 33.30
N LYS A 519 -14.08 -53.28 34.20
CA LYS A 519 -15.21 -54.21 34.37
C LYS A 519 -16.07 -54.40 33.12
N ARG A 520 -16.02 -53.46 32.16
CA ARG A 520 -16.75 -53.55 30.88
C ARG A 520 -16.00 -54.37 29.82
N SER A 521 -14.79 -54.87 30.12
CA SER A 521 -14.04 -55.75 29.21
C SER A 521 -14.48 -57.22 29.32
N GLU A 522 -14.42 -57.95 28.21
CA GLU A 522 -14.92 -59.34 28.15
C GLU A 522 -13.88 -60.40 28.60
N ASN A 523 -12.59 -60.08 28.58
CA ASN A 523 -11.52 -61.08 28.73
C ASN A 523 -11.07 -61.33 30.17
N ASN A 524 -11.91 -61.06 31.19
CA ASN A 524 -11.53 -61.17 32.61
C ASN A 524 -10.21 -60.44 32.96
N ILE A 525 -9.89 -59.37 32.23
CA ILE A 525 -8.62 -58.62 32.34
C ILE A 525 -8.44 -58.05 33.76
N GLN A 526 -9.54 -57.82 34.48
CA GLN A 526 -9.58 -57.41 35.89
C GLN A 526 -8.79 -58.32 36.85
N ASN A 527 -8.52 -59.58 36.47
CA ASN A 527 -7.76 -60.53 37.28
C ASN A 527 -6.24 -60.53 36.94
N ALA A 528 -5.80 -59.79 35.92
CA ALA A 528 -4.40 -59.72 35.56
C ALA A 528 -3.57 -58.94 36.61
N PRO A 529 -2.26 -59.22 36.75
CA PRO A 529 -1.35 -58.45 37.59
C PRO A 529 -1.38 -56.95 37.26
N LYS A 530 -1.15 -56.09 38.27
CA LYS A 530 -1.20 -54.62 38.08
C LYS A 530 -0.23 -54.13 37.00
N GLU A 531 0.96 -54.72 36.88
CA GLU A 531 1.90 -54.35 35.82
C GLU A 531 1.36 -54.69 34.42
N GLU A 532 0.75 -55.86 34.27
CA GLU A 532 0.17 -56.31 33.00
C GLU A 532 -1.06 -55.48 32.62
N LEU A 533 -1.93 -55.20 33.59
CA LEU A 533 -3.07 -54.28 33.45
C LEU A 533 -2.63 -52.89 32.97
N SER A 534 -1.57 -52.36 33.55
CA SER A 534 -1.02 -51.06 33.13
C SER A 534 -0.61 -51.08 31.66
N VAL A 535 0.09 -52.12 31.21
CA VAL A 535 0.49 -52.28 29.80
C VAL A 535 -0.74 -52.37 28.88
N LEU A 536 -1.74 -53.15 29.27
CA LEU A 536 -2.98 -53.31 28.52
C LEU A 536 -3.75 -51.99 28.39
N LEU A 537 -3.83 -51.19 29.45
CA LEU A 537 -4.49 -49.89 29.41
C LEU A 537 -3.78 -48.89 28.48
N TYR A 538 -2.44 -48.91 28.40
CA TYR A 538 -1.71 -48.05 27.46
C TYR A 538 -1.76 -48.54 26.00
N ASN A 539 -1.96 -49.84 25.77
CA ASN A 539 -2.11 -50.41 24.42
C ASN A 539 -3.55 -50.33 23.91
N GLY A 540 -4.51 -50.43 24.81
CA GLY A 540 -5.94 -50.38 24.59
C GLY A 540 -6.63 -51.71 24.84
N ILE A 541 -7.78 -51.66 25.51
CA ILE A 541 -8.64 -52.81 25.82
C ILE A 541 -9.98 -52.68 25.10
N LEU A 542 -10.52 -53.79 24.63
CA LEU A 542 -11.89 -53.85 24.08
C LEU A 542 -12.90 -53.88 25.23
N ILE A 543 -13.93 -53.05 25.13
CA ILE A 543 -15.03 -52.97 26.09
C ILE A 543 -16.37 -53.01 25.34
N ASP A 544 -17.46 -53.30 26.06
CA ASP A 544 -18.83 -53.35 25.54
C ASP A 544 -18.98 -54.26 24.31
N LYS A 545 -18.58 -55.53 24.42
CA LYS A 545 -18.68 -56.52 23.33
C LYS A 545 -17.88 -56.15 22.08
N GLY A 546 -16.74 -55.52 22.28
CA GLY A 546 -15.83 -55.13 21.22
C GLY A 546 -16.28 -53.93 20.39
N GLU A 547 -17.34 -53.22 20.79
CA GLU A 547 -17.81 -52.02 20.08
C GLU A 547 -16.93 -50.78 20.35
N LYS A 548 -16.13 -50.83 21.42
CA LYS A 548 -15.33 -49.72 21.92
C LYS A 548 -13.95 -50.17 22.33
N ILE A 549 -12.96 -49.29 22.19
CA ILE A 549 -11.64 -49.45 22.77
C ILE A 549 -11.42 -48.31 23.78
N PHE A 550 -10.92 -48.68 24.95
CA PHE A 550 -10.45 -47.74 25.95
C PHE A 550 -8.93 -47.85 26.07
N SER A 551 -8.24 -46.72 26.12
CA SER A 551 -6.80 -46.68 26.36
C SER A 551 -6.39 -45.43 27.15
N LEU A 552 -5.15 -45.38 27.59
CA LEU A 552 -4.56 -44.21 28.22
C LEU A 552 -3.49 -43.60 27.31
N SER A 553 -3.46 -42.27 27.23
CA SER A 553 -2.42 -41.55 26.50
C SER A 553 -1.04 -41.82 27.11
N LYS A 554 -0.11 -42.28 26.29
CA LYS A 554 1.29 -42.48 26.71
C LYS A 554 1.98 -41.18 27.13
N VAL A 555 1.50 -40.02 26.67
CA VAL A 555 2.10 -38.70 26.90
C VAL A 555 1.70 -38.12 28.25
N ASN A 556 0.39 -38.08 28.52
CA ASN A 556 -0.16 -37.37 29.69
C ASN A 556 -0.98 -38.28 30.63
N GLY A 557 -1.17 -39.56 30.29
CA GLY A 557 -1.94 -40.51 31.09
C GLY A 557 -3.45 -40.26 31.10
N LYS A 558 -3.95 -39.30 30.32
CA LYS A 558 -5.38 -39.02 30.22
C LYS A 558 -6.09 -40.10 29.40
N LYS A 559 -7.39 -40.24 29.63
CA LYS A 559 -8.24 -41.26 28.99
C LYS A 559 -8.34 -41.01 27.48
N CYS A 560 -8.24 -42.08 26.70
CA CYS A 560 -8.47 -42.10 25.26
C CYS A 560 -9.56 -43.12 24.95
N HIS A 561 -10.38 -42.83 23.96
CA HIS A 561 -11.53 -43.68 23.64
C HIS A 561 -11.72 -43.80 22.13
N MET A 562 -11.86 -45.01 21.62
CA MET A 562 -12.17 -45.28 20.21
C MET A 562 -13.51 -46.00 20.06
N LEU A 563 -14.31 -45.54 19.10
CA LEU A 563 -15.57 -46.16 18.68
C LEU A 563 -15.39 -46.87 17.34
N ARG A 564 -15.96 -48.07 17.23
CA ARG A 564 -15.99 -48.85 15.99
C ARG A 564 -16.72 -48.09 14.87
N ALA A 565 -16.20 -48.15 13.65
CA ALA A 565 -16.78 -47.42 12.51
C ALA A 565 -18.27 -47.74 12.28
N LYS A 566 -18.65 -49.01 12.40
CA LYS A 566 -20.03 -49.50 12.24
C LYS A 566 -21.01 -48.87 13.24
N ALA A 567 -20.56 -48.54 14.45
CA ALA A 567 -21.39 -47.96 15.50
C ALA A 567 -21.69 -46.48 15.24
N VAL A 568 -20.82 -45.77 14.51
CA VAL A 568 -20.89 -44.31 14.36
C VAL A 568 -21.28 -43.85 12.95
N ILE A 569 -21.00 -44.67 11.92
CA ILE A 569 -21.34 -44.34 10.54
C ILE A 569 -22.80 -44.73 10.29
N CYS A 570 -23.63 -43.71 10.03
CA CYS A 570 -25.06 -43.90 9.77
C CYS A 570 -25.44 -43.48 8.35
N ASN A 571 -26.44 -44.16 7.79
CA ASN A 571 -27.02 -43.80 6.50
C ASN A 571 -27.91 -42.57 6.70
N SER A 572 -27.56 -41.44 6.10
CA SER A 572 -28.39 -40.23 6.09
C SER A 572 -29.46 -40.23 5.00
N SER A 573 -29.43 -41.22 4.10
CA SER A 573 -30.37 -41.45 3.01
C SER A 573 -30.87 -42.88 3.08
N ASN A 574 -32.05 -43.20 2.54
CA ASN A 574 -32.60 -44.57 2.52
C ASN A 574 -31.75 -45.60 1.74
N VAL A 575 -30.53 -45.23 1.32
CA VAL A 575 -29.58 -46.08 0.58
C VAL A 575 -28.32 -46.28 1.41
N LYS A 576 -27.87 -47.54 1.53
CA LYS A 576 -26.68 -47.93 2.30
C LYS A 576 -25.42 -47.42 1.61
N CYS A 577 -24.67 -46.52 2.26
CA CYS A 577 -23.50 -45.86 1.64
C CYS A 577 -22.17 -46.57 1.85
N TYR A 578 -22.17 -47.74 2.50
CA TYR A 578 -20.97 -48.44 2.89
C TYR A 578 -21.13 -49.97 2.94
N ASN A 579 -20.00 -50.67 2.81
CA ASN A 579 -19.87 -52.10 3.05
C ASN A 579 -19.09 -52.37 4.34
N ILE A 580 -19.38 -53.49 4.98
CA ILE A 580 -18.65 -53.96 6.16
C ILE A 580 -17.75 -55.11 5.69
N LYS A 581 -16.47 -55.08 6.08
CA LYS A 581 -15.50 -56.11 5.71
C LYS A 581 -14.68 -56.52 6.95
N PRO A 582 -14.35 -57.80 7.12
CA PRO A 582 -13.37 -58.21 8.11
C PRO A 582 -11.98 -57.70 7.70
N GLN A 583 -11.17 -57.27 8.65
CA GLN A 583 -9.81 -56.77 8.40
C GLN A 583 -8.86 -57.19 9.52
N ALA A 584 -8.00 -58.17 9.26
CA ALA A 584 -7.10 -58.76 10.27
C ALA A 584 -6.12 -57.76 10.93
N GLN A 585 -5.82 -56.63 10.27
CA GLN A 585 -4.95 -55.57 10.78
C GLN A 585 -5.70 -54.44 11.49
N SER A 586 -7.02 -54.56 11.69
CA SER A 586 -7.84 -53.58 12.42
C SER A 586 -7.88 -53.94 13.90
N ARG A 587 -8.00 -52.93 14.76
CA ARG A 587 -8.25 -53.15 16.20
C ARG A 587 -9.67 -53.62 16.51
N PHE A 588 -10.56 -53.51 15.52
CA PHE A 588 -11.93 -54.05 15.53
C PHE A 588 -12.04 -55.19 14.52
N GLU A 589 -12.94 -56.14 14.76
CA GLU A 589 -13.15 -57.32 13.90
C GLU A 589 -13.54 -56.97 12.45
N ASP A 590 -14.24 -55.85 12.26
CA ASP A 590 -14.63 -55.34 10.95
C ASP A 590 -14.27 -53.87 10.78
N VAL A 591 -14.33 -53.44 9.52
CA VAL A 591 -14.10 -52.06 9.07
C VAL A 591 -15.21 -51.67 8.09
N VAL A 592 -15.41 -50.37 7.93
CA VAL A 592 -16.41 -49.80 7.04
C VAL A 592 -15.73 -49.24 5.80
N GLU A 593 -16.08 -49.76 4.62
CA GLU A 593 -15.65 -49.21 3.34
C GLU A 593 -16.75 -48.33 2.74
N ILE A 594 -16.45 -47.05 2.53
CA ILE A 594 -17.35 -46.11 1.87
C ILE A 594 -17.44 -46.41 0.36
N LEU A 595 -18.66 -46.46 -0.17
CA LEU A 595 -18.95 -46.73 -1.57
C LEU A 595 -18.92 -45.45 -2.42
N LEU A 596 -19.53 -45.46 -3.61
CA LEU A 596 -19.52 -44.38 -4.62
C LEU A 596 -20.27 -43.09 -4.21
N TYR A 597 -20.31 -42.76 -2.91
CA TYR A 597 -21.02 -41.60 -2.38
C TYR A 597 -20.11 -40.39 -2.24
N HIS A 598 -20.72 -39.20 -2.39
CA HIS A 598 -20.09 -37.89 -2.21
C HIS A 598 -20.21 -37.35 -0.79
N GLU A 599 -20.99 -38.02 0.06
CA GLU A 599 -21.18 -37.66 1.47
C GLU A 599 -21.47 -38.88 2.34
N PHE A 600 -21.12 -38.82 3.61
CA PHE A 600 -21.57 -39.74 4.66
C PHE A 600 -21.67 -39.02 6.00
N ARG A 601 -22.36 -39.63 6.96
CA ARG A 601 -22.61 -39.05 8.30
C ARG A 601 -21.95 -39.90 9.38
N ILE A 602 -21.33 -39.22 10.33
CA ILE A 602 -20.82 -39.81 11.58
C ILE A 602 -21.66 -39.22 12.71
N LYS A 603 -22.35 -40.08 13.46
CA LYS A 603 -23.19 -39.66 14.58
C LYS A 603 -22.95 -40.57 15.78
N CYS A 604 -22.68 -39.99 16.94
CA CYS A 604 -22.57 -40.71 18.20
C CYS A 604 -22.76 -39.78 19.39
N ASP A 605 -23.10 -40.35 20.54
CA ASP A 605 -23.06 -39.68 21.83
C ASP A 605 -21.83 -40.17 22.60
N ILE A 606 -20.96 -39.25 22.97
CA ILE A 606 -19.70 -39.59 23.65
C ILE A 606 -19.96 -39.66 25.15
N GLU A 607 -19.68 -40.82 25.70
CA GLU A 607 -19.73 -41.10 27.14
C GLU A 607 -18.62 -40.34 27.87
N THR A 608 -18.97 -39.34 28.68
CA THR A 608 -17.97 -38.53 29.40
C THR A 608 -17.18 -39.32 30.42
N GLN A 609 -17.70 -40.43 30.96
CA GLN A 609 -16.95 -41.35 31.82
C GLN A 609 -15.71 -41.95 31.14
N LEU A 610 -15.72 -42.06 29.80
CA LEU A 610 -14.59 -42.55 29.00
C LEU A 610 -13.57 -41.45 28.68
N LEU A 611 -13.84 -40.20 29.11
CA LEU A 611 -12.97 -39.05 28.94
C LEU A 611 -12.50 -38.54 30.31
N SER A 612 -11.30 -37.97 30.36
CA SER A 612 -10.85 -37.17 31.49
C SER A 612 -11.57 -35.81 31.50
N SER A 613 -12.05 -35.37 32.66
CA SER A 613 -12.73 -34.08 32.83
C SER A 613 -11.84 -32.87 32.49
N ASP A 614 -12.47 -31.74 32.16
CA ASP A 614 -11.83 -30.44 31.91
C ASP A 614 -10.65 -30.51 30.93
N THR A 615 -10.77 -31.39 29.93
CA THR A 615 -9.71 -31.69 28.96
C THR A 615 -10.22 -31.46 27.56
N SER A 616 -9.42 -30.80 26.73
CA SER A 616 -9.69 -30.67 25.30
C SER A 616 -9.37 -31.98 24.58
N TYR A 617 -10.26 -32.41 23.70
CA TYR A 617 -10.14 -33.61 22.90
C TYR A 617 -10.21 -33.29 21.41
N ALA A 618 -9.41 -34.00 20.63
CA ALA A 618 -9.55 -34.12 19.20
C ALA A 618 -10.11 -35.50 18.84
N CYS A 619 -11.04 -35.53 17.88
CA CYS A 619 -11.60 -36.74 17.29
C CYS A 619 -10.86 -37.05 15.99
N PHE A 620 -10.16 -38.17 15.98
CA PHE A 620 -9.38 -38.69 14.85
C PHE A 620 -10.20 -39.73 14.10
N LEU A 621 -10.36 -39.56 12.80
CA LEU A 621 -10.86 -40.62 11.94
C LEU A 621 -9.69 -41.52 11.55
N VAL A 622 -9.76 -42.81 11.89
CA VAL A 622 -8.70 -43.78 11.59
C VAL A 622 -9.09 -44.57 10.34
N PHE A 623 -8.26 -44.48 9.29
CA PHE A 623 -8.62 -44.96 7.96
C PHE A 623 -7.45 -45.52 7.15
N LYS A 624 -7.77 -46.25 6.08
CA LYS A 624 -6.88 -46.66 4.99
C LYS A 624 -7.53 -46.30 3.67
N LEU A 625 -6.71 -46.12 2.64
CA LEU A 625 -7.19 -45.98 1.27
C LEU A 625 -6.97 -47.29 0.52
N SER A 626 -8.03 -47.82 -0.07
CA SER A 626 -7.95 -48.95 -0.98
C SER A 626 -7.04 -48.63 -2.17
N GLU A 627 -6.34 -49.61 -2.72
CA GLU A 627 -5.55 -49.45 -3.95
C GLU A 627 -6.41 -48.99 -5.13
N LYS A 628 -7.70 -49.37 -5.12
CA LYS A 628 -8.69 -48.95 -6.12
C LYS A 628 -9.32 -47.59 -5.81
N CYS A 629 -8.84 -46.87 -4.79
CA CYS A 629 -9.34 -45.55 -4.43
C CYS A 629 -8.92 -44.51 -5.48
N HIS A 630 -9.81 -44.23 -6.42
CA HIS A 630 -9.63 -43.18 -7.42
C HIS A 630 -10.14 -41.80 -6.95
N GLY A 631 -10.85 -41.76 -5.81
CA GLY A 631 -11.40 -40.56 -5.18
C GLY A 631 -10.45 -39.87 -4.19
N LEU A 632 -10.98 -38.92 -3.40
CA LEU A 632 -10.29 -38.27 -2.27
C LEU A 632 -8.98 -37.52 -2.59
N LYS A 633 -8.71 -37.23 -3.87
CA LYS A 633 -7.66 -36.28 -4.26
C LYS A 633 -8.00 -34.84 -3.86
N CYS A 634 -9.30 -34.54 -3.76
CA CYS A 634 -9.78 -33.23 -3.33
C CYS A 634 -10.04 -33.22 -1.82
N PRO A 635 -9.97 -32.05 -1.17
CA PRO A 635 -10.33 -31.93 0.23
C PRO A 635 -11.81 -32.28 0.46
N VAL A 636 -12.13 -32.55 1.72
CA VAL A 636 -13.46 -32.90 2.22
C VAL A 636 -13.89 -31.85 3.23
N LYS A 637 -15.19 -31.54 3.22
CA LYS A 637 -15.83 -30.63 4.14
C LYS A 637 -16.44 -31.43 5.29
N ALA A 638 -15.97 -31.21 6.51
CA ALA A 638 -16.58 -31.73 7.73
C ALA A 638 -17.50 -30.65 8.31
N ARG A 639 -18.81 -30.91 8.34
CA ARG A 639 -19.83 -29.98 8.83
C ARG A 639 -20.50 -30.55 10.07
N ASP A 640 -20.42 -29.81 11.16
CA ASP A 640 -21.20 -30.07 12.38
C ASP A 640 -22.69 -29.72 12.15
N LEU A 641 -23.57 -30.69 12.40
CA LEU A 641 -25.02 -30.57 12.19
C LEU A 641 -25.78 -30.17 13.46
N LEU A 642 -25.11 -30.04 14.61
CA LEU A 642 -25.79 -29.71 15.86
C LEU A 642 -26.21 -28.22 15.90
N PRO A 643 -27.47 -27.88 16.29
CA PRO A 643 -28.01 -26.52 16.19
C PRO A 643 -27.20 -25.45 16.93
N ALA A 644 -26.64 -25.78 18.08
CA ALA A 644 -25.83 -24.87 18.89
C ALA A 644 -24.51 -24.45 18.20
N TYR A 645 -24.03 -25.23 17.23
CA TYR A 645 -22.72 -25.07 16.61
C TYR A 645 -22.75 -24.93 15.07
N ALA A 646 -23.94 -25.05 14.46
CA ALA A 646 -24.16 -25.16 13.02
C ALA A 646 -23.66 -23.95 12.18
N LYS A 647 -23.58 -22.74 12.76
CA LYS A 647 -23.15 -21.53 12.02
C LYS A 647 -21.63 -21.32 11.98
N GLN A 648 -20.82 -22.05 12.76
CA GLN A 648 -19.39 -21.74 12.95
C GLN A 648 -18.38 -22.91 12.82
N ARG A 649 -18.82 -24.17 12.68
CA ARG A 649 -17.91 -25.33 12.66
C ARG A 649 -17.93 -26.14 11.37
N THR A 650 -17.69 -25.49 10.24
CA THR A 650 -17.26 -26.22 9.04
C THR A 650 -15.74 -26.23 9.00
N LYS A 651 -15.15 -27.41 8.83
CA LYS A 651 -13.71 -27.60 8.71
C LYS A 651 -13.38 -28.27 7.38
N ILE A 652 -12.19 -27.99 6.87
CA ILE A 652 -11.68 -28.54 5.61
C ILE A 652 -10.58 -29.51 5.96
N ILE A 653 -10.75 -30.76 5.54
CA ILE A 653 -9.87 -31.87 5.83
C ILE A 653 -9.35 -32.47 4.54
N SER A 654 -8.22 -33.16 4.60
CA SER A 654 -7.77 -34.00 3.49
C SER A 654 -7.56 -35.43 3.97
N PHE A 655 -7.77 -36.38 3.06
CA PHE A 655 -7.47 -37.80 3.27
C PHE A 655 -6.17 -38.22 2.58
N ARG A 656 -5.60 -37.32 1.77
CA ARG A 656 -4.27 -37.46 1.17
C ARG A 656 -3.44 -36.25 1.55
N THR A 657 -2.14 -36.41 1.72
CA THR A 657 -1.24 -35.27 1.95
C THR A 657 -1.38 -34.28 0.79
N PRO A 658 -1.82 -33.04 1.04
CA PRO A 658 -2.03 -32.07 -0.02
C PRO A 658 -0.67 -31.51 -0.50
N SER A 659 -0.64 -30.94 -1.70
CA SER A 659 0.56 -30.22 -2.18
C SER A 659 0.84 -28.98 -1.31
N GLU A 660 2.09 -28.52 -1.32
CA GLU A 660 2.55 -27.39 -0.50
C GLU A 660 1.67 -26.14 -0.62
N VAL A 661 1.17 -25.87 -1.82
CA VAL A 661 0.27 -24.75 -2.17
C VAL A 661 -1.05 -24.75 -1.38
N ASN A 662 -1.45 -25.92 -0.87
CA ASN A 662 -2.71 -26.12 -0.17
C ASN A 662 -2.53 -26.38 1.34
N LEU A 663 -1.31 -26.62 1.84
CA LEU A 663 -1.05 -26.94 3.25
C LEU A 663 -1.66 -25.91 4.20
N ASN A 664 -1.42 -24.62 3.96
CA ASN A 664 -1.89 -23.55 4.83
C ASN A 664 -3.40 -23.26 4.75
N LYS A 665 -4.12 -23.94 3.85
CA LYS A 665 -5.56 -23.75 3.62
C LYS A 665 -6.41 -24.91 4.13
N ILE A 666 -5.77 -26.02 4.49
CA ILE A 666 -6.42 -27.25 4.98
C ILE A 666 -5.98 -27.42 6.43
N LYS A 667 -6.93 -27.36 7.37
CA LYS A 667 -6.60 -27.36 8.80
C LYS A 667 -6.05 -28.72 9.26
N TRP A 668 -6.65 -29.81 8.77
CA TRP A 668 -6.35 -31.15 9.24
C TRP A 668 -5.89 -32.03 8.08
N ILE A 669 -4.62 -32.43 8.15
CA ILE A 669 -3.89 -33.21 7.15
C ILE A 669 -3.72 -34.62 7.74
N PRO A 670 -3.73 -35.68 6.91
CA PRO A 670 -3.61 -37.03 7.42
C PRO A 670 -2.18 -37.37 7.83
N GLU A 671 -2.04 -38.12 8.92
CA GLU A 671 -0.77 -38.61 9.45
C GLU A 671 -0.76 -40.15 9.48
N GLN A 672 0.41 -40.76 9.28
CA GLN A 672 0.54 -42.21 9.32
C GLN A 672 0.88 -42.66 10.75
N ARG A 673 0.14 -43.65 11.24
CA ARG A 673 0.33 -44.30 12.54
C ARG A 673 1.39 -45.40 12.46
N GLU A 674 1.95 -45.77 13.62
CA GLU A 674 2.90 -46.89 13.75
C GLU A 674 2.29 -48.24 13.30
N ASP A 675 0.98 -48.42 13.41
CA ASP A 675 0.25 -49.62 12.98
C ASP A 675 -0.08 -49.62 11.46
N GLY A 676 0.43 -48.64 10.72
CA GLY A 676 0.26 -48.50 9.27
C GLY A 676 -1.12 -47.98 8.84
N TRP A 677 -2.00 -47.61 9.77
CA TRP A 677 -3.22 -46.87 9.46
C TRP A 677 -2.92 -45.37 9.30
N MET A 678 -3.79 -44.66 8.60
CA MET A 678 -3.78 -43.19 8.56
C MET A 678 -4.78 -42.63 9.57
N GLU A 679 -4.53 -41.43 10.07
CA GLU A 679 -5.46 -40.70 10.90
C GLU A 679 -5.56 -39.24 10.51
N VAL A 680 -6.73 -38.63 10.70
CA VAL A 680 -6.92 -37.19 10.50
C VAL A 680 -7.92 -36.67 11.52
N ILE A 681 -7.67 -35.48 12.07
CA ILE A 681 -8.63 -34.82 12.95
C ILE A 681 -9.86 -34.43 12.12
N ILE A 682 -11.04 -34.76 12.61
CA ILE A 682 -12.33 -34.42 11.99
C ILE A 682 -13.21 -33.55 12.89
N TRP A 683 -12.90 -33.46 14.18
CA TRP A 683 -13.65 -32.68 15.17
C TRP A 683 -12.83 -32.42 16.43
N GLU A 684 -13.20 -31.39 17.18
CA GLU A 684 -12.56 -30.99 18.45
C GLU A 684 -13.67 -30.61 19.45
N THR A 685 -13.48 -30.96 20.72
CA THR A 685 -14.39 -30.61 21.81
C THR A 685 -13.66 -30.44 23.14
N ILE A 686 -14.37 -30.00 24.17
CA ILE A 686 -13.90 -29.96 25.55
C ILE A 686 -14.80 -30.90 26.35
N SER A 687 -14.21 -31.78 27.15
CA SER A 687 -14.98 -32.67 28.02
C SER A 687 -15.63 -31.87 29.14
N ASP A 688 -16.96 -31.88 29.20
CA ASP A 688 -17.75 -31.34 30.31
C ASP A 688 -18.44 -32.48 31.11
N ARG A 689 -19.39 -32.15 31.99
CA ARG A 689 -20.05 -33.14 32.86
C ARG A 689 -21.17 -33.94 32.18
N ASN A 690 -21.58 -33.60 30.96
CA ASN A 690 -22.71 -34.22 30.26
C ASN A 690 -22.24 -34.99 29.02
N ASN A 691 -22.97 -36.04 28.63
CA ASN A 691 -22.71 -36.73 27.36
C ASN A 691 -22.61 -35.73 26.21
N ILE A 692 -21.59 -35.91 25.38
CA ILE A 692 -21.25 -34.94 24.33
C ILE A 692 -21.79 -35.49 23.00
N PRO A 693 -22.89 -34.95 22.46
CA PRO A 693 -23.38 -35.37 21.16
C PRO A 693 -22.40 -34.93 20.07
N MET A 694 -22.17 -35.79 19.08
CA MET A 694 -21.41 -35.49 17.88
C MET A 694 -22.22 -35.89 16.65
N ASP A 695 -22.40 -34.95 15.72
CA ASP A 695 -23.13 -35.17 14.49
C ASP A 695 -22.45 -34.46 13.31
N LEU A 696 -21.68 -35.21 12.55
CA LEU A 696 -20.83 -34.70 11.48
C LEU A 696 -21.29 -35.22 10.13
N LYS A 697 -21.40 -34.30 9.18
CA LYS A 697 -21.58 -34.60 7.77
C LYS A 697 -20.28 -34.34 7.01
N LEU A 698 -19.68 -35.39 6.48
CA LEU A 698 -18.50 -35.30 5.61
C LEU A 698 -18.98 -35.25 4.16
N ILE A 699 -18.51 -34.25 3.41
CA ILE A 699 -18.93 -34.00 2.02
C ILE A 699 -17.69 -33.72 1.18
N THR A 700 -17.44 -34.51 0.14
CA THR A 700 -16.36 -34.22 -0.81
C THR A 700 -16.68 -32.96 -1.60
N PHE A 701 -15.68 -32.13 -1.85
CA PHE A 701 -15.85 -31.06 -2.83
C PHE A 701 -16.02 -31.65 -4.25
N GLN A 702 -15.20 -32.63 -4.64
CA GLN A 702 -15.28 -33.23 -5.97
C GLN A 702 -14.87 -34.71 -5.95
N GLY A 703 -15.51 -35.50 -6.81
CA GLY A 703 -15.30 -36.96 -6.86
C GLY A 703 -16.03 -37.69 -5.73
N THR A 704 -15.88 -39.01 -5.66
CA THR A 704 -16.47 -39.86 -4.61
C THR A 704 -15.49 -40.12 -3.47
N MET A 705 -15.98 -40.66 -2.36
CA MET A 705 -15.16 -41.22 -1.27
C MET A 705 -14.93 -42.72 -1.38
N SER A 706 -15.14 -43.27 -2.58
CA SER A 706 -15.03 -44.71 -2.80
C SER A 706 -13.63 -45.22 -2.52
N GLY A 707 -13.56 -46.30 -1.74
CA GLY A 707 -12.30 -46.91 -1.30
C GLY A 707 -11.72 -46.30 -0.02
N LEU A 708 -12.45 -45.40 0.66
CA LEU A 708 -12.13 -45.00 2.03
C LEU A 708 -12.55 -46.13 2.98
N ILE A 709 -11.57 -46.74 3.66
CA ILE A 709 -11.77 -47.82 4.61
C ILE A 709 -11.56 -47.25 6.01
N ILE A 710 -12.59 -47.27 6.86
CA ILE A 710 -12.59 -46.65 8.18
C ILE A 710 -12.63 -47.74 9.23
N SER A 711 -11.66 -47.71 10.16
CA SER A 711 -11.64 -48.62 11.32
C SER A 711 -12.52 -48.09 12.45
N GLY A 712 -12.45 -46.79 12.71
CA GLY A 712 -13.24 -46.14 13.74
C GLY A 712 -12.91 -44.67 13.90
N ILE A 713 -13.45 -44.08 14.97
CA ILE A 713 -13.10 -42.72 15.42
C ILE A 713 -12.47 -42.79 16.80
N GLU A 714 -11.38 -42.06 17.02
CA GLU A 714 -10.61 -42.07 18.26
C GLU A 714 -10.56 -40.66 18.88
N PHE A 715 -10.98 -40.53 20.12
CA PHE A 715 -10.89 -39.32 20.92
C PHE A 715 -9.58 -39.36 21.72
N ARG A 716 -8.68 -38.42 21.43
CA ARG A 716 -7.42 -38.24 22.16
C ARG A 716 -7.31 -36.84 22.77
N PRO A 717 -6.73 -36.72 23.96
CA PRO A 717 -6.51 -35.43 24.61
C PRO A 717 -5.51 -34.59 23.81
N MET A 718 -5.78 -33.29 23.69
CA MET A 718 -4.87 -32.30 23.07
C MET A 718 -3.86 -31.72 24.04
#